data_AF-A0A926VK28-F1
#
_entry.id   AF-A0A926VK28-F1
#
_cell.length_a   1.000
_cell.length_b   1.000
_cell.length_c   1.000
_cell.angle_alpha   90.00
_cell.angle_beta   90.00
_cell.angle_gamma   90.00
#
_symmetry.space_group_name_H-M   'P 1'
#
loop_
_entity.id
_entity.type
_entity.pdbx_description
1 polymer ?
#
loop_
_entity_poly.entity_id
_entity_poly.type
_entity_poly.pdbx_seq_one_letter_code
_entity_poly.pdbx_strand_id
1 'polypeptide(L)'
;MTASDAVIWLKERTALSVLSDEVLEAIAPVLIEKVVPNQTRLVLEDTPPEGLYILKQGRLEGDRINQTGSVWGISLLPGAIVHAQELLFGQLAQRTVQALSECQVWFIPADKFRELVVKYPEITQTFSQQLAMELAQISSQLTYEQERQTILRPYLVTKAKRGIVGKSRYAVRLRQQIKKATEDRRSVLIFGEPGLEKDNIAALIHFSSSQRRQPMIKIDCSKLQANGVELFGRAGGKSGLIEWLGEGSLLLNNIQELPPELMPKIAELVKSGTYTPVGNKGSESSLKSKCLARILMISEKTLPAIDRSVGHAVKVPPLRVRKADVADQVEYYFRLFCKAKGINKPQITSEALRWLQAYDFPGNLRELQSLVERAIVQSPGANELTEAVFWSAQTKKKQFRVNLLNAYPSLRRFLRSPWWPDRINYGFTLSFFAIVIGILFFGPQHRHQNVALNLFWAWWWPLVLIGFPFVGRLWCAVCPFMIYGEVTQKLSLWLWPRQLKRWPRQSAEKWGGWFLFGLFVLIYLWEELWHLEDTAYLSACLLLLITAGAMIFSAIFERRFWCRYLCPIGGMNGLFAKLSMTELRAQQGTCSAECTTYQCYKGGPQKGEGLETDGCPLYSHPTHLEDNKDCVLCMTCLKACPHRSVELNLRPPGIELWTTHVPHAYEVALLMLLLGGIYLHRLPELESWLGLNFNLDLFLPHLAFVLVVLIVPTLVTLLAYGSIQLFNRLLKPRSFVELAYGYLPLVLGGNLAHYLQLGLGEAGRILPLSLATFGFSGEGLPILVAHPATIAFLQGTTLIFSVLLSIVLTQKIARQPLRFLLPQHLATIVLAASMWAIIIAS
;
A
#
# COMPACT_ATOMS: atom_id res chain seq x y z
N MET A 1 17.46 44.08 76.10
CA MET A 1 17.63 45.10 75.04
C MET A 1 16.84 46.33 75.46
N THR A 2 17.39 47.53 75.27
CA THR A 2 16.59 48.77 75.44
C THR A 2 15.55 48.84 74.32
N ALA A 3 14.47 49.62 74.51
CA ALA A 3 13.46 49.80 73.46
C ALA A 3 14.08 50.37 72.16
N SER A 4 15.11 51.22 72.28
CA SER A 4 15.87 51.74 71.15
C SER A 4 16.64 50.67 70.37
N ASP A 5 17.25 49.69 71.05
CA ASP A 5 17.97 48.60 70.39
C ASP A 5 17.02 47.67 69.62
N ALA A 6 15.80 47.47 70.13
CA ALA A 6 14.79 46.67 69.48
C ALA A 6 14.28 47.34 68.19
N VAL A 7 14.06 48.67 68.20
CA VAL A 7 13.67 49.44 67.01
C VAL A 7 14.73 49.35 65.92
N ILE A 8 16.00 49.56 66.26
CA ILE A 8 17.13 49.44 65.31
C ILE A 8 17.18 48.03 64.71
N TRP A 9 17.03 47.00 65.55
CA TRP A 9 17.05 45.61 65.07
C TRP A 9 15.89 45.31 64.13
N LEU A 10 14.65 45.73 64.47
CA LEU A 10 13.49 45.55 63.61
C LEU A 10 13.69 46.23 62.25
N LYS A 11 14.27 47.43 62.25
CA LYS A 11 14.54 48.23 61.06
C LYS A 11 15.65 47.63 60.17
N GLU A 12 16.68 47.02 60.75
CA GLU A 12 17.80 46.46 59.97
C GLU A 12 17.59 45.00 59.57
N ARG A 13 16.81 44.22 60.33
CA ARG A 13 16.77 42.76 60.22
C ARG A 13 15.42 42.19 59.85
N THR A 14 14.36 42.99 59.73
CA THR A 14 13.02 42.48 59.37
C THR A 14 12.39 43.24 58.21
N ALA A 15 11.31 42.69 57.65
CA ALA A 15 10.48 43.36 56.65
C ALA A 15 9.72 44.59 57.20
N LEU A 16 9.77 44.86 58.51
CA LEU A 16 9.13 46.04 59.13
C LEU A 16 9.93 47.34 58.93
N SER A 17 11.10 47.27 58.29
CA SER A 17 11.92 48.43 57.93
C SER A 17 11.22 49.50 57.09
N VAL A 18 10.12 49.12 56.45
CA VAL A 18 9.29 49.97 55.60
C VAL A 18 8.29 50.82 56.43
N LEU A 19 8.08 50.49 57.70
CA LEU A 19 7.21 51.25 58.61
C LEU A 19 7.94 52.47 59.19
N SER A 20 7.19 53.53 59.48
CA SER A 20 7.71 54.72 60.16
C SER A 20 8.31 54.41 61.55
N ASP A 21 9.28 55.23 61.96
CA ASP A 21 9.96 55.07 63.25
C ASP A 21 8.97 55.13 64.43
N GLU A 22 7.90 55.92 64.32
CA GLU A 22 6.81 56.00 65.31
C GLU A 22 6.10 54.66 65.53
N VAL A 23 5.89 53.89 64.45
CA VAL A 23 5.23 52.58 64.50
C VAL A 23 6.16 51.53 65.08
N LEU A 24 7.44 51.57 64.71
CA LEU A 24 8.46 50.65 65.25
C LEU A 24 8.67 50.89 66.76
N GLU A 25 8.68 52.15 67.20
CA GLU A 25 8.73 52.53 68.61
C GLU A 25 7.50 52.04 69.39
N ALA A 26 6.32 51.98 68.75
CA ALA A 26 5.11 51.42 69.35
C ALA A 26 5.10 49.88 69.42
N ILE A 27 5.78 49.20 68.49
CA ILE A 27 5.90 47.73 68.46
C ILE A 27 6.92 47.22 69.49
N ALA A 28 8.06 47.89 69.61
CA ALA A 28 9.18 47.50 70.48
C ALA A 28 8.78 47.12 71.92
N PRO A 29 7.94 47.88 72.66
CA PRO A 29 7.58 47.55 74.04
C PRO A 29 6.61 46.36 74.18
N VAL A 30 6.00 45.90 73.10
CA VAL A 30 5.01 44.80 73.10
C VAL A 30 5.64 43.45 72.72
N LEU A 31 6.92 43.43 72.34
CA LEU A 31 7.65 42.22 71.98
C LEU A 31 7.94 41.36 73.22
N ILE A 32 7.45 40.12 73.21
CA ILE A 32 7.74 39.12 74.25
C ILE A 32 8.76 38.13 73.71
N GLU A 33 9.93 38.02 74.35
CA GLU A 33 10.95 37.04 73.96
C GLU A 33 10.55 35.63 74.41
N LYS A 34 10.58 34.68 73.46
CA LYS A 34 10.30 33.26 73.69
C LYS A 34 11.42 32.42 73.10
N VAL A 35 11.83 31.38 73.83
CA VAL A 35 12.76 30.36 73.34
C VAL A 35 11.95 29.14 72.91
N VAL A 36 12.13 28.73 71.66
CA VAL A 36 11.44 27.58 71.06
C VAL A 36 12.45 26.44 70.92
N PRO A 37 12.27 25.32 71.63
CA PRO A 37 13.18 24.18 71.55
C PRO A 37 13.20 23.55 70.15
N ASN A 38 14.31 22.88 69.83
CA ASN A 38 14.44 22.11 68.59
C ASN A 38 13.28 21.11 68.40
N GLN A 39 12.85 20.92 67.16
CA GLN A 39 11.75 20.06 66.71
C GLN A 39 10.36 20.45 67.21
N THR A 40 10.19 21.59 67.88
CA THR A 40 8.86 22.07 68.32
C THR A 40 8.09 22.67 67.15
N ARG A 41 6.83 22.30 66.98
CA ARG A 41 5.91 22.96 66.03
C ARG A 41 5.41 24.26 66.66
N LEU A 42 5.80 25.38 66.09
CA LEU A 42 5.44 26.72 66.52
C LEU A 42 4.03 27.11 66.08
N VAL A 43 3.64 26.64 64.89
CA VAL A 43 2.35 26.93 64.25
C VAL A 43 1.85 25.66 63.57
N LEU A 44 0.54 25.40 63.64
CA LEU A 44 -0.12 24.34 62.87
C LEU A 44 -0.93 24.96 61.73
N GLU A 45 -0.95 24.29 60.57
CA GLU A 45 -1.83 24.66 59.45
C GLU A 45 -3.32 24.60 59.89
N ASP A 46 -4.14 25.49 59.34
CA ASP A 46 -5.58 25.63 59.59
C ASP A 46 -5.99 25.98 61.03
N THR A 47 -5.05 26.40 61.89
CA THR A 47 -5.38 26.93 63.23
C THR A 47 -5.46 28.47 63.22
N PRO A 48 -6.30 29.10 64.07
CA PRO A 48 -6.29 30.55 64.20
C PRO A 48 -4.93 31.04 64.73
N PRO A 49 -4.36 32.13 64.17
CA PRO A 49 -3.05 32.61 64.60
C PRO A 49 -3.12 33.17 66.03
N GLU A 50 -2.34 32.57 66.95
CA GLU A 50 -2.25 33.00 68.36
C GLU A 50 -1.59 34.38 68.53
N GLY A 51 -0.75 34.77 67.57
CA GLY A 51 0.00 36.02 67.56
C GLY A 51 1.05 36.05 66.45
N LEU A 52 1.73 37.18 66.34
CA LEU A 52 2.80 37.43 65.38
C LEU A 52 4.12 36.90 65.95
N TYR A 53 4.88 36.14 65.17
CA TYR A 53 6.22 35.70 65.58
C TYR A 53 7.29 36.33 64.68
N ILE A 54 8.38 36.80 65.26
CA ILE A 54 9.55 37.34 64.56
C ILE A 54 10.76 36.51 64.96
N LEU A 55 11.40 35.83 64.00
CA LEU A 55 12.56 34.99 64.28
C LEU A 55 13.80 35.85 64.52
N LYS A 56 14.36 35.82 65.73
CA LYS A 56 15.57 36.59 66.09
C LYS A 56 16.85 35.80 65.80
N GLN A 57 16.87 34.51 66.15
CA GLN A 57 17.99 33.60 65.93
C GLN A 57 17.50 32.16 65.85
N GLY A 58 18.17 31.31 65.06
CA GLY A 58 17.80 29.90 64.85
C GLY A 58 17.30 29.63 63.42
N ARG A 59 16.75 28.44 63.20
CA ARG A 59 16.19 28.01 61.91
C ARG A 59 14.78 27.48 62.09
N LEU A 60 13.82 28.11 61.42
CA LEU A 60 12.47 27.61 61.28
C LEU A 60 12.28 27.02 59.87
N GLU A 61 11.38 26.06 59.74
CA GLU A 61 10.92 25.51 58.46
C GLU A 61 9.40 25.57 58.42
N GLY A 62 8.86 26.07 57.30
CA GLY A 62 7.43 26.14 57.06
C GLY A 62 7.03 25.12 56.00
N ASP A 63 6.15 24.20 56.38
CA ASP A 63 5.63 23.13 55.53
C ASP A 63 4.16 23.39 55.18
N ARG A 64 3.81 23.23 53.90
CA ARG A 64 2.41 23.22 53.44
C ARG A 64 2.07 21.87 52.82
N ILE A 65 0.97 21.26 53.27
CA ILE A 65 0.50 19.99 52.74
C ILE A 65 -0.40 20.27 51.54
N ASN A 66 0.12 20.11 50.32
CA ASN A 66 -0.70 20.21 49.11
C ASN A 66 -1.62 18.97 48.96
N GLN A 67 -2.79 19.12 48.34
CA GLN A 67 -3.79 18.03 48.12
C GLN A 67 -3.24 16.79 47.38
N THR A 68 -2.02 16.86 46.83
CA THR A 68 -1.30 15.78 46.13
C THR A 68 -0.21 15.09 46.98
N GLY A 69 -0.07 15.43 48.27
CA GLY A 69 0.82 14.74 49.21
C GLY A 69 2.30 15.16 49.18
N SER A 70 2.68 16.19 48.40
CA SER A 70 4.04 16.73 48.39
C SER A 70 4.19 17.90 49.37
N VAL A 71 5.05 17.74 50.39
CA VAL A 71 5.42 18.79 51.34
C VAL A 71 6.50 19.68 50.71
N TRP A 72 6.25 20.98 50.63
CA TRP A 72 7.27 21.96 50.26
C TRP A 72 7.75 22.66 51.54
N GLY A 73 8.96 22.30 52.00
CA GLY A 73 9.60 22.96 53.14
C GLY A 73 10.30 24.25 52.73
N ILE A 74 9.89 25.37 53.32
CA ILE A 74 10.52 26.67 53.16
C ILE A 74 11.31 26.97 54.43
N SER A 75 12.63 27.04 54.32
CA SER A 75 13.47 27.49 55.44
C SER A 75 13.31 29.00 55.66
N LEU A 76 12.96 29.39 56.88
CA LEU A 76 12.80 30.77 57.33
C LEU A 76 14.07 31.19 58.09
N LEU A 77 14.67 32.30 57.65
CA LEU A 77 15.90 32.86 58.21
C LEU A 77 15.59 33.88 59.34
N PRO A 78 16.57 34.17 60.24
CA PRO A 78 16.46 35.27 61.19
C PRO A 78 16.01 36.57 60.50
N GLY A 79 14.97 37.20 61.04
CA GLY A 79 14.27 38.34 60.45
C GLY A 79 12.87 38.00 59.89
N ALA A 80 12.57 36.71 59.70
CA ALA A 80 11.28 36.28 59.17
C ALA A 80 10.13 36.56 60.15
N ILE A 81 9.00 37.02 59.59
CA ILE A 81 7.77 37.31 60.33
C ILE A 81 6.73 36.26 59.96
N VAL A 82 6.16 35.59 60.96
CA VAL A 82 5.14 34.55 60.83
C VAL A 82 3.81 35.11 61.33
N HIS A 83 2.72 34.79 60.64
CA HIS A 83 1.34 35.25 60.91
C HIS A 83 0.99 36.70 60.56
N ALA A 84 1.89 37.47 59.94
CA ALA A 84 1.61 38.87 59.60
C ALA A 84 0.37 39.00 58.70
N GLN A 85 0.29 38.20 57.63
CA GLN A 85 -0.81 38.25 56.67
C GLN A 85 -2.09 37.66 57.29
N GLU A 86 -1.96 36.55 58.01
CA GLU A 86 -3.07 35.85 58.63
C GLU A 86 -3.79 36.72 59.68
N LEU A 87 -3.03 37.47 60.48
CA LEU A 87 -3.58 38.41 61.45
C LEU A 87 -4.18 39.67 60.82
N LEU A 88 -3.57 40.20 59.75
CA LEU A 88 -4.07 41.39 59.06
C LEU A 88 -5.37 41.12 58.27
N PHE A 89 -5.50 39.93 57.68
CA PHE A 89 -6.64 39.56 56.84
C PHE A 89 -7.64 38.59 57.50
N GLY A 90 -7.44 38.24 58.78
CA GLY A 90 -8.35 37.37 59.53
C GLY A 90 -8.41 35.93 58.99
N GLN A 91 -7.29 35.43 58.46
CA GLN A 91 -7.19 34.08 57.87
C GLN A 91 -6.63 33.07 58.87
N LEU A 92 -6.91 31.79 58.66
CA LEU A 92 -6.25 30.70 59.39
C LEU A 92 -4.81 30.52 58.91
N ALA A 93 -3.96 29.98 59.77
CA ALA A 93 -2.55 29.70 59.48
C ALA A 93 -2.41 28.86 58.20
N GLN A 94 -1.69 29.38 57.20
CA GLN A 94 -1.60 28.75 55.87
C GLN A 94 -0.55 27.63 55.78
N ARG A 95 0.25 27.42 56.84
CA ARG A 95 1.35 26.47 56.88
C ARG A 95 1.68 26.04 58.31
N THR A 96 2.22 24.84 58.48
CA THR A 96 2.81 24.40 59.74
C THR A 96 4.24 24.93 59.83
N VAL A 97 4.62 25.58 60.92
CA VAL A 97 5.99 26.08 61.13
C VAL A 97 6.65 25.31 62.26
N GLN A 98 7.81 24.73 62.01
CA GLN A 98 8.57 23.92 62.98
C GLN A 98 9.99 24.46 63.16
N ALA A 99 10.51 24.38 64.38
CA ALA A 99 11.89 24.73 64.69
C ALA A 99 12.84 23.57 64.36
N LEU A 100 13.87 23.82 63.55
CA LEU A 100 14.93 22.87 63.20
C LEU A 100 16.17 22.99 64.11
N SER A 101 16.24 24.06 64.88
CA SER A 101 17.20 24.29 65.95
C SER A 101 16.47 24.94 67.12
N GLU A 102 17.15 25.09 68.25
CA GLU A 102 16.67 26.06 69.24
C GLU A 102 16.56 27.44 68.58
N CYS A 103 15.40 28.07 68.70
CA CYS A 103 15.09 29.35 68.08
C CYS A 103 14.71 30.39 69.13
N GLN A 104 15.30 31.57 69.06
CA GLN A 104 14.84 32.74 69.79
C GLN A 104 13.87 33.50 68.90
N VAL A 105 12.63 33.68 69.36
CA VAL A 105 11.58 34.41 68.63
C VAL A 105 11.02 35.51 69.50
N TRP A 106 10.67 36.65 68.89
CA TRP A 106 9.77 37.61 69.52
C TRP A 106 8.33 37.28 69.16
N PHE A 107 7.45 37.40 70.14
CA PHE A 107 6.04 37.10 70.02
C PHE A 107 5.20 38.32 70.40
N ILE A 108 4.22 38.66 69.57
CA ILE A 108 3.21 39.69 69.84
C ILE A 108 1.84 39.00 69.87
N PRO A 109 1.13 39.02 71.01
CA PRO A 109 -0.24 38.47 71.10
C PRO A 109 -1.19 39.06 70.05
N ALA A 110 -2.11 38.24 69.52
CA ALA A 110 -3.00 38.64 68.42
C ALA A 110 -3.96 39.81 68.76
N ASP A 111 -4.35 39.97 70.02
CA ASP A 111 -5.13 41.10 70.55
C ASP A 111 -4.31 42.39 70.54
N LYS A 112 -3.07 42.33 71.05
CA LYS A 112 -2.14 43.47 71.07
C LYS A 112 -1.72 43.91 69.67
N PHE A 113 -1.49 42.96 68.76
CA PHE A 113 -1.21 43.28 67.35
C PHE A 113 -2.41 43.96 66.68
N ARG A 114 -3.64 43.52 66.96
CA ARG A 114 -4.86 44.18 66.46
C ARG A 114 -5.03 45.60 67.00
N GLU A 115 -4.74 45.84 68.28
CA GLU A 115 -4.72 47.20 68.85
C GLU A 115 -3.72 48.12 68.12
N LEU A 116 -2.51 47.62 67.83
CA LEU A 116 -1.49 48.34 67.08
C LEU A 116 -1.94 48.66 65.64
N VAL A 117 -2.57 47.71 64.96
CA VAL A 117 -3.09 47.89 63.60
C VAL A 117 -4.23 48.92 63.54
N VAL A 118 -5.13 48.94 64.53
CA VAL A 118 -6.20 49.94 64.63
C VAL A 118 -5.63 51.34 64.90
N LYS A 119 -4.59 51.43 65.75
CA LYS A 119 -3.95 52.70 66.10
C LYS A 119 -3.06 53.26 64.99
N TYR A 120 -2.43 52.39 64.21
CA TYR A 120 -1.52 52.75 63.11
C TYR A 120 -1.91 52.03 61.80
N PRO A 121 -2.86 52.61 61.03
CA PRO A 121 -3.31 52.04 59.74
C PRO A 121 -2.20 51.85 58.69
N GLU A 122 -1.08 52.56 58.85
CA GLU A 122 0.14 52.42 58.02
C GLU A 122 0.63 50.97 57.93
N ILE A 123 0.47 50.18 59.01
CA ILE A 123 0.86 48.76 59.05
C ILE A 123 0.11 47.99 57.95
N THR A 124 -1.21 48.10 57.89
CA THR A 124 -2.02 47.38 56.89
C THR A 124 -1.74 47.87 55.47
N GLN A 125 -1.55 49.18 55.28
CA GLN A 125 -1.30 49.79 53.97
C GLN A 125 0.01 49.30 53.35
N THR A 126 1.09 49.28 54.14
CA THR A 126 2.43 48.93 53.68
C THR A 126 2.54 47.45 53.30
N PHE A 127 2.03 46.56 54.16
CA PHE A 127 1.98 45.12 53.87
C PHE A 127 1.13 44.81 52.62
N SER A 128 0.03 45.53 52.42
CA SER A 128 -0.82 45.37 51.23
C SER A 128 -0.12 45.81 49.93
N GLN A 129 0.63 46.92 49.97
CA GLN A 129 1.41 47.41 48.82
C GLN A 129 2.54 46.44 48.43
N GLN A 130 3.26 45.91 49.43
CA GLN A 130 4.32 44.94 49.18
C GLN A 130 3.78 43.65 48.55
N LEU A 131 2.66 43.13 49.06
CA LEU A 131 2.00 41.96 48.48
C LEU A 131 1.55 42.22 47.04
N ALA A 132 1.01 43.42 46.76
CA ALA A 132 0.59 43.81 45.41
C ALA A 132 1.77 43.88 44.43
N MET A 133 2.93 44.38 44.86
CA MET A 133 4.15 44.43 44.05
C MET A 133 4.69 43.03 43.74
N GLU A 134 4.75 42.14 44.74
CA GLU A 134 5.16 40.74 44.54
C GLU A 134 4.20 40.00 43.59
N LEU A 135 2.89 40.18 43.77
CA LEU A 135 1.87 39.63 42.87
C LEU A 135 2.01 40.18 41.44
N ALA A 136 2.25 41.48 41.27
CA ALA A 136 2.45 42.09 39.97
C ALA A 136 3.70 41.52 39.26
N GLN A 137 4.79 41.33 40.00
CA GLN A 137 6.02 40.73 39.47
C GLN A 137 5.82 39.27 39.05
N ILE A 138 5.18 38.45 39.91
CA ILE A 138 4.86 37.06 39.59
C ILE A 138 3.89 36.96 38.40
N SER A 139 2.87 37.83 38.36
CA SER A 139 1.91 37.89 37.25
C SER A 139 2.58 38.25 35.93
N SER A 140 3.50 39.22 35.94
CA SER A 140 4.29 39.59 34.75
C SER A 140 5.16 38.43 34.26
N GLN A 141 5.85 37.74 35.17
CA GLN A 141 6.65 36.55 34.84
C GLN A 141 5.79 35.42 34.26
N LEU A 142 4.62 35.17 34.85
CA LEU A 142 3.67 34.17 34.37
C LEU A 142 3.17 34.52 32.97
N THR A 143 2.82 35.79 32.75
CA THR A 143 2.32 36.28 31.46
C THR A 143 3.40 36.12 30.38
N TYR A 144 4.65 36.49 30.68
CA TYR A 144 5.78 36.29 29.78
C TYR A 144 6.00 34.82 29.41
N GLU A 145 5.96 33.90 30.39
CA GLU A 145 6.10 32.46 30.12
C GLU A 145 4.90 31.89 29.34
N GLN A 146 3.67 32.38 29.58
CA GLN A 146 2.48 31.99 28.80
C GLN A 146 2.57 32.45 27.34
N GLU A 147 3.01 33.69 27.10
CA GLU A 147 3.25 34.21 25.75
C GLU A 147 4.34 33.42 25.04
N ARG A 148 5.47 33.18 25.73
CA ARG A 148 6.58 32.36 25.25
C ARG A 148 6.10 30.98 24.82
N GLN A 149 5.33 30.29 25.65
CA GLN A 149 4.78 28.98 25.32
C GLN A 149 3.85 29.05 24.11
N THR A 150 2.97 30.05 24.06
CA THR A 150 2.00 30.21 22.97
C THR A 150 2.68 30.45 21.62
N ILE A 151 3.70 31.29 21.59
CA ILE A 151 4.46 31.63 20.37
C ILE A 151 5.31 30.44 19.90
N LEU A 152 5.96 29.71 20.81
CA LEU A 152 6.84 28.59 20.44
C LEU A 152 6.06 27.32 20.09
N ARG A 153 4.85 27.12 20.62
CA ARG A 153 4.04 25.88 20.47
C ARG A 153 3.93 25.34 19.04
N PRO A 154 3.72 26.15 17.99
CA PRO A 154 3.61 25.64 16.61
C PRO A 154 4.91 25.04 16.06
N TYR A 155 6.06 25.44 16.63
CA TYR A 155 7.39 25.08 16.13
C TYR A 155 8.10 24.05 17.01
N LEU A 156 7.56 23.72 18.19
CA LEU A 156 8.21 22.84 19.17
C LEU A 156 8.45 21.43 18.65
N VAL A 157 9.68 20.96 18.80
CA VAL A 157 10.08 19.56 18.64
C VAL A 157 10.13 18.94 20.03
N THR A 158 9.23 18.01 20.32
CA THR A 158 9.03 17.49 21.68
C THR A 158 9.94 16.32 22.05
N LYS A 159 10.37 15.54 21.05
CA LYS A 159 11.25 14.38 21.26
C LYS A 159 11.98 13.97 19.98
N ALA A 160 13.14 13.36 20.15
CA ALA A 160 13.74 12.54 19.09
C ALA A 160 12.91 11.27 18.87
N LYS A 161 12.80 10.79 17.63
CA LYS A 161 12.05 9.57 17.32
C LYS A 161 12.81 8.32 17.74
N ARG A 162 14.02 8.15 17.21
CA ARG A 162 14.88 6.98 17.42
C ARG A 162 16.33 7.28 17.08
N GLY A 163 17.25 6.48 17.61
CA GLY A 163 18.67 6.50 17.23
C GLY A 163 18.93 6.01 15.80
N ILE A 164 20.17 6.19 15.33
CA ILE A 164 20.62 5.69 14.02
C ILE A 164 20.66 4.16 14.05
N VAL A 165 19.89 3.51 13.18
CA VAL A 165 19.86 2.05 13.00
C VAL A 165 20.89 1.62 11.95
N GLY A 166 21.50 0.46 12.17
CA GLY A 166 22.49 -0.13 11.28
C GLY A 166 23.86 -0.37 11.92
N LYS A 167 24.58 -1.34 11.36
CA LYS A 167 25.91 -1.80 11.79
C LYS A 167 27.03 -1.41 10.83
N SER A 168 26.73 -0.82 9.68
CA SER A 168 27.74 -0.42 8.70
C SER A 168 28.73 0.60 9.28
N ARG A 169 29.94 0.63 8.71
CA ARG A 169 30.95 1.66 9.02
C ARG A 169 30.40 3.09 8.90
N TYR A 170 29.44 3.31 7.99
CA TYR A 170 28.80 4.60 7.79
C TYR A 170 27.83 4.95 8.91
N ALA A 171 27.05 3.99 9.40
CA ALA A 171 26.18 4.18 10.57
C ALA A 171 26.99 4.43 11.85
N VAL A 172 28.09 3.69 12.05
CA VAL A 172 29.00 3.89 13.19
C VAL A 172 29.62 5.28 13.16
N ARG A 173 30.18 5.69 12.02
CA ARG A 173 30.77 7.04 11.85
C ARG A 173 29.74 8.14 12.06
N LEU A 174 28.51 7.96 11.57
CA LEU A 174 27.43 8.93 11.78
C LEU A 174 27.07 9.05 13.28
N ARG A 175 27.00 7.93 14.01
CA ARG A 175 26.80 7.94 15.48
C ARG A 175 27.92 8.67 16.21
N GLN A 176 29.18 8.46 15.80
CA GLN A 176 30.33 9.18 16.36
C GLN A 176 30.27 10.69 16.07
N GLN A 177 29.89 11.09 14.85
CA GLN A 177 29.72 12.51 14.51
C GLN A 177 28.60 13.18 15.31
N ILE A 178 27.47 12.49 15.50
CA ILE A 178 26.37 12.96 16.35
C ILE A 178 26.86 13.12 17.80
N LYS A 179 27.58 12.13 18.34
CA LYS A 179 28.14 12.20 19.70
C LYS A 179 29.11 13.38 19.83
N LYS A 180 30.04 13.57 18.89
CA LYS A 180 30.96 14.71 18.92
C LYS A 180 30.22 16.06 18.87
N ALA A 181 29.15 16.15 18.08
CA ALA A 181 28.31 17.34 18.06
C ALA A 181 27.53 17.56 19.37
N THR A 182 27.35 16.55 20.22
CA THR A 182 26.68 16.73 21.52
C THR A 182 27.61 17.30 22.60
N GLU A 183 28.93 17.23 22.41
CA GLU A 183 29.95 17.64 23.40
C GLU A 183 30.10 19.17 23.50
N ASP A 184 29.77 19.92 22.45
CA ASP A 184 29.81 21.39 22.46
C ASP A 184 28.51 22.05 21.98
N ARG A 185 28.42 23.38 22.15
CA ARG A 185 27.28 24.22 21.71
C ARG A 185 27.46 24.80 20.31
N ARG A 186 28.44 24.35 19.53
CA ARG A 186 28.70 24.96 18.21
C ARG A 186 27.56 24.65 17.23
N SER A 187 27.46 25.50 16.21
CA SER A 187 26.50 25.34 15.11
C SER A 187 26.74 24.03 14.36
N VAL A 188 25.67 23.39 13.89
CA VAL A 188 25.75 22.11 13.16
C VAL A 188 25.03 22.19 11.84
N LEU A 189 25.70 21.82 10.76
CA LEU A 189 25.12 21.65 9.43
C LEU A 189 24.99 20.16 9.11
N ILE A 190 23.75 19.71 8.91
CA ILE A 190 23.40 18.35 8.54
C ILE A 190 23.00 18.34 7.08
N PHE A 191 23.81 17.72 6.23
CA PHE A 191 23.57 17.72 4.79
C PHE A 191 23.58 16.31 4.19
N GLY A 192 22.81 16.13 3.12
CA GLY A 192 22.68 14.87 2.40
C GLY A 192 21.39 14.83 1.59
N GLU A 193 21.18 13.76 0.83
CA GLU A 193 20.03 13.63 -0.07
C GLU A 193 18.66 13.74 0.62
N PRO A 194 17.57 13.99 -0.13
CA PRO A 194 16.21 13.95 0.37
C PRO A 194 15.87 12.60 1.02
N GLY A 195 15.04 12.63 2.06
CA GLY A 195 14.51 11.40 2.67
C GLY A 195 15.42 10.68 3.67
N LEU A 196 16.50 11.31 4.15
CA LEU A 196 17.45 10.75 5.12
C LEU A 196 17.12 11.02 6.61
N GLU A 197 15.89 11.48 6.92
CA GLU A 197 15.48 11.83 8.30
C GLU A 197 16.44 12.80 9.02
N LYS A 198 16.99 13.78 8.29
CA LYS A 198 17.97 14.75 8.81
C LYS A 198 17.44 15.57 10.00
N ASP A 199 16.12 15.77 10.07
CA ASP A 199 15.44 16.42 11.19
C ASP A 199 15.46 15.58 12.47
N ASN A 200 15.36 14.26 12.37
CA ASN A 200 15.56 13.38 13.52
C ASN A 200 17.01 13.39 13.99
N ILE A 201 17.99 13.55 13.09
CA ILE A 201 19.41 13.68 13.46
C ILE A 201 19.64 14.96 14.27
N ALA A 202 19.06 16.08 13.84
CA ALA A 202 19.09 17.33 14.60
C ALA A 202 18.47 17.16 16.00
N ALA A 203 17.32 16.49 16.08
CA ALA A 203 16.68 16.20 17.36
C ALA A 203 17.57 15.31 18.26
N LEU A 204 18.24 14.29 17.70
CA LEU A 204 19.16 13.45 18.46
C LEU A 204 20.33 14.25 19.05
N ILE A 205 20.88 15.21 18.30
CA ILE A 205 21.95 16.09 18.80
C ILE A 205 21.45 16.93 19.98
N HIS A 206 20.26 17.52 19.88
CA HIS A 206 19.69 18.33 20.94
C HIS A 206 19.38 17.50 22.20
N PHE A 207 18.57 16.44 22.06
CA PHE A 207 18.11 15.64 23.21
C PHE A 207 19.19 14.76 23.85
N SER A 208 20.33 14.58 23.19
CA SER A 208 21.51 13.90 23.76
C SER A 208 22.56 14.86 24.34
N SER A 209 22.32 16.18 24.26
CA SER A 209 23.21 17.21 24.82
C SER A 209 22.87 17.54 26.28
N SER A 210 23.72 18.34 26.93
CA SER A 210 23.47 18.88 28.27
C SER A 210 22.21 19.76 28.36
N GLN A 211 21.75 20.30 27.22
CA GLN A 211 20.57 21.17 27.11
C GLN A 211 19.29 20.44 26.69
N ARG A 212 19.21 19.12 26.86
CA ARG A 212 18.01 18.33 26.52
C ARG A 212 16.70 18.79 27.18
N ARG A 213 16.78 19.62 28.24
CA ARG A 213 15.63 20.20 28.95
C ARG A 213 15.18 21.55 28.37
N GLN A 214 16.00 22.19 27.54
CA GLN A 214 15.67 23.46 26.89
C GLN A 214 14.78 23.21 25.66
N PRO A 215 13.94 24.18 25.24
CA PRO A 215 13.08 24.00 24.07
C PRO A 215 13.90 23.87 22.78
N MET A 216 13.41 23.02 21.87
CA MET A 216 13.88 22.95 20.49
C MET A 216 12.75 23.34 19.56
N ILE A 217 13.00 24.27 18.63
CA ILE A 217 12.04 24.65 17.60
C ILE A 217 12.55 24.31 16.20
N LYS A 218 11.63 23.95 15.30
CA LYS A 218 11.89 23.66 13.89
C LYS A 218 11.14 24.65 13.01
N ILE A 219 11.88 25.32 12.14
CA ILE A 219 11.36 26.28 11.17
C ILE A 219 11.66 25.77 9.76
N ASP A 220 10.66 25.90 8.89
CA ASP A 220 10.82 25.63 7.46
C ASP A 220 11.27 26.90 6.74
N CYS A 221 12.46 26.89 6.16
CA CYS A 221 13.06 28.09 5.55
C CYS A 221 12.26 28.59 4.34
N SER A 222 11.52 27.70 3.66
CA SER A 222 10.65 28.07 2.53
C SER A 222 9.46 28.96 2.93
N LYS A 223 9.08 28.96 4.21
CA LYS A 223 7.93 29.71 4.73
C LYS A 223 8.32 31.05 5.36
N LEU A 224 9.61 31.33 5.48
CA LEU A 224 10.11 32.57 6.06
C LEU A 224 9.91 33.75 5.10
N GLN A 225 9.39 34.86 5.64
CA GLN A 225 9.32 36.12 4.90
C GLN A 225 10.72 36.68 4.61
N ALA A 226 10.91 37.30 3.44
CA ALA A 226 12.20 37.88 3.04
C ALA A 226 12.75 38.92 4.03
N ASN A 227 11.87 39.63 4.73
CA ASN A 227 12.24 40.61 5.75
C ASN A 227 12.84 39.98 7.05
N GLY A 228 12.65 38.68 7.29
CA GLY A 228 13.18 37.97 8.46
C GLY A 228 12.58 38.40 9.82
N VAL A 229 11.49 39.17 9.84
CA VAL A 229 10.90 39.74 11.08
C VAL A 229 10.50 38.65 12.08
N GLU A 230 10.01 37.51 11.60
CA GLU A 230 9.61 36.38 12.45
C GLU A 230 10.79 35.78 13.22
N LEU A 231 11.97 35.73 12.60
CA LEU A 231 13.17 35.12 13.18
C LEU A 231 13.94 36.08 14.10
N PHE A 232 14.15 37.31 13.61
CA PHE A 232 14.99 38.32 14.25
C PHE A 232 14.22 39.36 15.07
N GLY A 233 12.89 39.43 14.95
CA GLY A 233 12.06 40.41 15.65
C GLY A 233 12.20 41.83 15.10
N ARG A 234 11.51 42.78 15.75
CA ARG A 234 11.62 44.22 15.46
C ARG A 234 12.33 44.95 16.58
N ALA A 235 13.22 45.88 16.23
CA ALA A 235 13.89 46.75 17.20
C ALA A 235 12.86 47.60 17.96
N GLY A 236 12.77 47.44 19.28
CA GLY A 236 11.81 48.14 20.14
C GLY A 236 10.35 47.70 19.96
N GLY A 237 10.10 46.57 19.30
CA GLY A 237 8.77 46.03 19.03
C GLY A 237 8.62 44.57 19.46
N LYS A 238 7.89 43.77 18.66
CA LYS A 238 7.72 42.33 18.95
C LYS A 238 9.04 41.57 18.83
N SER A 239 9.38 40.85 19.90
CA SER A 239 10.51 39.92 19.96
C SER A 239 10.43 38.81 18.91
N GLY A 240 11.58 38.44 18.36
CA GLY A 240 11.71 37.38 17.36
C GLY A 240 11.78 35.98 17.98
N LEU A 241 11.66 34.94 17.15
CA LEU A 241 11.73 33.55 17.62
C LEU A 241 13.07 33.20 18.29
N ILE A 242 14.19 33.83 17.88
CA ILE A 242 15.51 33.60 18.52
C ILE A 242 15.49 34.10 19.97
N GLU A 243 14.85 35.23 20.23
CA GLU A 243 14.77 35.84 21.56
C GLU A 243 13.85 35.02 22.48
N TRP A 244 12.64 34.69 22.00
CA TRP A 244 11.70 33.83 22.75
C TRP A 244 12.27 32.45 23.09
N LEU A 245 13.12 31.90 22.22
CA LEU A 245 13.75 30.60 22.42
C LEU A 245 14.79 30.62 23.55
N GLY A 246 15.52 31.72 23.74
CA GLY A 246 16.58 31.85 24.74
C GLY A 246 17.71 30.84 24.53
N GLU A 247 18.03 30.04 25.56
CA GLU A 247 19.11 29.04 25.52
C GLU A 247 18.75 27.73 24.78
N GLY A 248 17.62 27.70 24.06
CA GLY A 248 17.15 26.53 23.32
C GLY A 248 17.93 26.18 22.06
N SER A 249 17.34 25.35 21.19
CA SER A 249 17.92 24.97 19.90
C SER A 249 16.99 25.32 18.73
N LEU A 250 17.50 26.06 17.76
CA LEU A 250 16.80 26.47 16.55
C LEU A 250 17.22 25.59 15.38
N LEU A 251 16.28 24.83 14.83
CA LEU A 251 16.48 24.01 13.63
C LEU A 251 15.92 24.72 12.38
N LEU A 252 16.82 25.11 11.49
CA LEU A 252 16.53 25.65 10.17
C LEU A 252 16.47 24.50 9.15
N ASN A 253 15.25 24.12 8.77
CA ASN A 253 15.01 23.07 7.79
C ASN A 253 15.04 23.62 6.36
N ASN A 254 15.71 22.93 5.44
CA ASN A 254 15.88 23.34 4.04
C ASN A 254 16.53 24.73 3.87
N ILE A 255 17.67 24.96 4.52
CA ILE A 255 18.33 26.28 4.48
C ILE A 255 18.72 26.74 3.05
N GLN A 256 18.79 25.85 2.07
CA GLN A 256 18.97 26.20 0.67
C GLN A 256 17.77 26.94 0.04
N GLU A 257 16.58 26.86 0.63
CA GLU A 257 15.34 27.51 0.17
C GLU A 257 15.12 28.88 0.84
N LEU A 258 16.08 29.32 1.65
CA LEU A 258 16.01 30.58 2.38
C LEU A 258 16.04 31.77 1.40
N PRO A 259 15.25 32.84 1.63
CA PRO A 259 15.32 34.05 0.81
C PRO A 259 16.76 34.59 0.73
N PRO A 260 17.22 35.04 -0.45
CA PRO A 260 18.62 35.43 -0.68
C PRO A 260 19.08 36.55 0.26
N GLU A 261 18.18 37.44 0.66
CA GLU A 261 18.42 38.54 1.60
C GLU A 261 18.78 38.08 3.02
N LEU A 262 18.27 36.92 3.44
CA LEU A 262 18.47 36.39 4.80
C LEU A 262 19.71 35.48 4.90
N MET A 263 20.20 34.95 3.78
CA MET A 263 21.39 34.10 3.74
C MET A 263 22.64 34.74 4.37
N PRO A 264 23.02 36.00 4.04
CA PRO A 264 24.16 36.66 4.67
C PRO A 264 23.93 36.90 6.17
N LYS A 265 22.70 37.21 6.59
CA LYS A 265 22.35 37.44 8.01
C LYS A 265 22.49 36.19 8.86
N ILE A 266 22.10 35.04 8.32
CA ILE A 266 22.28 33.74 9.00
C ILE A 266 23.75 33.34 9.02
N ALA A 267 24.50 33.61 7.94
CA ALA A 267 25.95 33.36 7.94
C ALA A 267 26.68 34.20 8.99
N GLU A 268 26.30 35.47 9.18
CA GLU A 268 26.82 36.31 10.28
C GLU A 268 26.40 35.75 11.64
N LEU A 269 25.12 35.43 11.85
CA LEU A 269 24.62 34.82 13.09
C LEU A 269 25.40 33.56 13.48
N VAL A 270 25.67 32.68 12.52
CA VAL A 270 26.41 31.42 12.74
C VAL A 270 27.89 31.70 13.08
N LYS A 271 28.48 32.76 12.52
CA LYS A 271 29.89 33.11 12.70
C LYS A 271 30.16 33.91 13.98
N SER A 272 29.37 34.96 14.24
CA SER A 272 29.58 35.89 15.36
C SER A 272 28.73 35.58 16.59
N GLY A 273 27.67 34.77 16.44
CA GLY A 273 26.69 34.53 17.50
C GLY A 273 25.80 35.74 17.79
N THR A 274 25.75 36.73 16.89
CA THR A 274 24.94 37.95 17.03
C THR A 274 24.04 38.16 15.82
N TYR A 275 22.89 38.79 15.99
CA TYR A 275 21.99 39.18 14.91
C TYR A 275 21.50 40.62 15.10
N THR A 276 21.06 41.25 14.02
CA THR A 276 20.44 42.58 14.02
C THR A 276 18.93 42.45 13.82
N PRO A 277 18.09 42.90 14.77
CA PRO A 277 16.64 42.97 14.59
C PRO A 277 16.25 43.88 13.41
N VAL A 278 15.05 43.68 12.86
CA VAL A 278 14.55 44.48 11.75
C VAL A 278 14.14 45.88 12.26
N GLY A 279 14.59 46.94 11.59
CA GLY A 279 14.26 48.32 11.94
C GLY A 279 12.85 48.75 11.50
N ASN A 280 12.43 49.94 11.95
CA ASN A 280 11.13 50.51 11.58
C ASN A 280 11.08 50.84 10.07
N LYS A 281 10.01 50.40 9.40
CA LYS A 281 9.82 50.45 7.93
C LYS A 281 10.81 49.61 7.10
N GLY A 282 11.41 48.55 7.68
CA GLY A 282 12.23 47.59 6.93
C GLY A 282 13.68 48.01 6.68
N SER A 283 14.14 49.11 7.29
CA SER A 283 15.56 49.48 7.34
C SER A 283 16.34 48.62 8.33
N GLU A 284 17.67 48.52 8.16
CA GLU A 284 18.53 47.79 9.11
C GLU A 284 18.71 48.58 10.42
N SER A 285 18.50 47.92 11.55
CA SER A 285 18.77 48.49 12.87
C SER A 285 20.28 48.41 13.19
N SER A 286 20.82 49.42 13.86
CA SER A 286 22.21 49.43 14.35
C SER A 286 22.42 48.59 15.62
N LEU A 287 21.34 48.08 16.25
CA LEU A 287 21.41 47.27 17.46
C LEU A 287 21.77 45.81 17.15
N LYS A 288 22.88 45.33 17.71
CA LYS A 288 23.29 43.92 17.66
C LYS A 288 22.84 43.19 18.93
N SER A 289 22.03 42.16 18.76
CA SER A 289 21.56 41.26 19.81
C SER A 289 22.35 39.96 19.83
N LYS A 290 22.61 39.41 21.01
CA LYS A 290 23.31 38.11 21.17
C LYS A 290 22.33 36.95 21.01
N CYS A 291 22.73 35.94 20.23
CA CYS A 291 21.99 34.68 20.14
C CYS A 291 22.48 33.72 21.25
N LEU A 292 21.57 33.34 22.14
CA LEU A 292 21.82 32.33 23.17
C LEU A 292 21.47 30.91 22.68
N ALA A 293 20.70 30.83 21.59
CA ALA A 293 20.22 29.57 21.03
C ALA A 293 21.30 28.85 20.23
N ARG A 294 21.27 27.52 20.28
CA ARG A 294 22.08 26.67 19.41
C ARG A 294 21.46 26.59 18.02
N ILE A 295 22.24 26.88 16.98
CA ILE A 295 21.78 26.84 15.58
C ILE A 295 22.08 25.48 14.93
N LEU A 296 21.04 24.80 14.45
CA LEU A 296 21.10 23.55 13.69
C LEU A 296 20.52 23.80 12.30
N MET A 297 21.19 23.33 11.25
CA MET A 297 20.82 23.61 9.86
C MET A 297 20.72 22.31 9.07
N ILE A 298 19.71 22.18 8.23
CA ILE A 298 19.54 21.04 7.32
C ILE A 298 19.62 21.51 5.88
N SER A 299 20.46 20.84 5.09
CA SER A 299 20.54 21.07 3.65
C SER A 299 20.54 19.77 2.82
N GLU A 300 20.22 19.91 1.54
CA GLU A 300 20.35 18.83 0.54
C GLU A 300 21.72 18.81 -0.14
N LYS A 301 22.36 19.97 -0.24
CA LYS A 301 23.63 20.17 -0.91
C LYS A 301 24.59 20.90 0.04
N THR A 302 25.88 20.85 -0.28
CA THR A 302 26.86 21.71 0.37
C THR A 302 26.60 23.16 -0.04
N LEU A 303 26.55 24.08 0.92
CA LEU A 303 26.29 25.50 0.69
C LEU A 303 27.54 26.32 0.98
N PRO A 304 28.32 26.72 -0.03
CA PRO A 304 29.60 27.41 0.16
C PRO A 304 29.50 28.68 1.02
N ALA A 305 28.35 29.36 0.99
CA ALA A 305 28.09 30.59 1.75
C ALA A 305 28.12 30.39 3.28
N ILE A 306 27.77 29.20 3.78
CA ILE A 306 27.65 28.93 5.21
C ILE A 306 28.70 27.89 5.67
N ASP A 307 29.12 26.97 4.80
CA ASP A 307 29.94 25.80 5.15
C ASP A 307 31.26 26.17 5.87
N ARG A 308 31.86 27.32 5.54
CA ARG A 308 33.10 27.80 6.18
C ARG A 308 32.92 28.32 7.61
N SER A 309 31.69 28.66 8.01
CA SER A 309 31.38 29.28 9.30
C SER A 309 30.77 28.30 10.31
N VAL A 310 30.46 27.07 9.91
CA VAL A 310 29.80 26.08 10.78
C VAL A 310 30.81 25.36 11.67
N GLY A 311 30.47 25.15 12.94
CA GLY A 311 31.33 24.42 13.86
C GLY A 311 31.44 22.92 13.58
N HIS A 312 30.32 22.27 13.25
CA HIS A 312 30.29 20.84 12.87
C HIS A 312 29.53 20.62 11.57
N ALA A 313 30.14 19.89 10.64
CA ALA A 313 29.50 19.44 9.40
C ALA A 313 29.24 17.92 9.45
N VAL A 314 27.97 17.52 9.46
CA VAL A 314 27.51 16.13 9.50
C VAL A 314 26.96 15.74 8.14
N LYS A 315 27.76 14.98 7.39
CA LYS A 315 27.34 14.39 6.11
C LYS A 315 26.56 13.11 6.37
N VAL A 316 25.29 13.10 5.97
CA VAL A 316 24.44 11.91 6.03
C VAL A 316 24.56 11.15 4.70
N PRO A 317 25.18 9.96 4.68
CA PRO A 317 25.36 9.23 3.44
C PRO A 317 24.04 8.57 3.00
N PRO A 318 23.78 8.49 1.69
CA PRO A 318 22.56 7.91 1.14
C PRO A 318 22.47 6.41 1.39
N LEU A 319 21.25 5.88 1.37
CA LEU A 319 20.95 4.48 1.67
C LEU A 319 21.68 3.52 0.73
N ARG A 320 21.84 3.87 -0.55
CA ARG A 320 22.59 3.06 -1.55
C ARG A 320 24.06 2.78 -1.19
N VAL A 321 24.68 3.62 -0.37
CA VAL A 321 26.08 3.44 0.09
C VAL A 321 26.15 2.61 1.38
N ARG A 322 25.02 2.46 2.09
CA ARG A 322 24.88 1.70 3.34
C ARG A 322 23.86 0.57 3.22
N LYS A 323 23.88 -0.16 2.10
CA LYS A 323 22.99 -1.31 1.80
C LYS A 323 22.99 -2.38 2.90
N ALA A 324 24.11 -2.57 3.61
CA ALA A 324 24.20 -3.48 4.75
C ALA A 324 23.24 -3.13 5.91
N ASP A 325 22.84 -1.86 6.05
CA ASP A 325 21.93 -1.41 7.11
C ASP A 325 20.44 -1.61 6.76
N VAL A 326 20.12 -1.96 5.51
CA VAL A 326 18.73 -2.08 5.03
C VAL A 326 17.97 -3.15 5.82
N ALA A 327 18.60 -4.28 6.13
CA ALA A 327 17.98 -5.36 6.90
C ALA A 327 17.56 -4.91 8.31
N ASP A 328 18.49 -4.29 9.05
CA ASP A 328 18.24 -3.75 10.39
C ASP A 328 17.16 -2.65 10.34
N GLN A 329 17.15 -1.84 9.28
CA GLN A 329 16.20 -0.74 9.09
C GLN A 329 14.77 -1.24 8.81
N VAL A 330 14.65 -2.28 7.98
CA VAL A 330 13.37 -2.94 7.67
C VAL A 330 12.81 -3.62 8.92
N GLU A 331 13.65 -4.34 9.66
CA GLU A 331 13.31 -4.98 10.93
C GLU A 331 12.75 -3.96 11.95
N TYR A 332 13.39 -2.79 12.04
CA TYR A 332 12.92 -1.70 12.88
C TYR A 332 11.52 -1.22 12.47
N TYR A 333 11.30 -0.98 11.17
CA TYR A 333 9.99 -0.50 10.69
C TYR A 333 8.87 -1.51 10.92
N PHE A 334 9.13 -2.82 10.76
CA PHE A 334 8.15 -3.85 11.12
C PHE A 334 7.77 -3.77 12.60
N ARG A 335 8.74 -3.73 13.51
CA ARG A 335 8.45 -3.64 14.95
C ARG A 335 7.62 -2.39 15.27
N LEU A 336 7.95 -1.27 14.64
CA LEU A 336 7.23 -0.01 14.84
C LEU A 336 5.77 -0.11 14.38
N PHE A 337 5.54 -0.56 13.14
CA PHE A 337 4.21 -0.58 12.53
C PHE A 337 3.33 -1.73 13.03
N CYS A 338 3.90 -2.93 13.24
CA CYS A 338 3.18 -4.07 13.80
C CYS A 338 2.69 -3.77 15.22
N LYS A 339 3.52 -3.13 16.06
CA LYS A 339 3.11 -2.72 17.42
C LYS A 339 2.03 -1.65 17.38
N ALA A 340 2.13 -0.67 16.48
CA ALA A 340 1.13 0.39 16.35
C ALA A 340 -0.24 -0.13 15.87
N LYS A 341 -0.26 -1.21 15.08
CA LYS A 341 -1.48 -1.79 14.49
C LYS A 341 -2.00 -3.04 15.20
N GLY A 342 -1.29 -3.57 16.19
CA GLY A 342 -1.66 -4.80 16.90
C GLY A 342 -1.61 -6.06 16.01
N ILE A 343 -0.72 -6.09 15.02
CA ILE A 343 -0.60 -7.21 14.05
C ILE A 343 0.67 -8.00 14.37
N ASN A 344 0.61 -9.33 14.22
CA ASN A 344 1.80 -10.19 14.33
C ASN A 344 2.85 -9.81 13.28
N LYS A 345 4.12 -9.88 13.67
CA LYS A 345 5.24 -9.53 12.80
C LYS A 345 5.42 -10.62 11.71
N PRO A 346 5.33 -10.27 10.41
CA PRO A 346 5.63 -11.21 9.35
C PRO A 346 7.15 -11.43 9.21
N GLN A 347 7.55 -12.59 8.70
CA GLN A 347 8.93 -12.83 8.26
C GLN A 347 9.14 -12.33 6.83
N ILE A 348 10.35 -11.86 6.54
CA ILE A 348 10.77 -11.51 5.17
C ILE A 348 11.56 -12.70 4.60
N THR A 349 11.23 -13.08 3.37
CA THR A 349 12.03 -14.07 2.63
C THR A 349 13.42 -13.53 2.30
N SER A 350 14.41 -14.42 2.22
CA SER A 350 15.80 -14.05 1.91
C SER A 350 15.94 -13.42 0.51
N GLU A 351 15.04 -13.75 -0.41
CA GLU A 351 14.96 -13.17 -1.75
C GLU A 351 14.47 -11.74 -1.70
N ALA A 352 13.35 -11.47 -1.02
CA ALA A 352 12.85 -10.11 -0.79
C ALA A 352 13.91 -9.20 -0.14
N LEU A 353 14.66 -9.72 0.83
CA LEU A 353 15.73 -8.95 1.47
C LEU A 353 16.90 -8.63 0.51
N ARG A 354 17.29 -9.59 -0.32
CA ARG A 354 18.32 -9.37 -1.35
C ARG A 354 17.89 -8.31 -2.36
N TRP A 355 16.62 -8.31 -2.77
CA TRP A 355 16.04 -7.28 -3.63
C TRP A 355 16.01 -5.90 -2.96
N LEU A 356 15.60 -5.83 -1.69
CA LEU A 356 15.71 -4.62 -0.87
C LEU A 356 17.14 -4.10 -0.84
N GLN A 357 18.14 -4.95 -0.67
CA GLN A 357 19.54 -4.52 -0.64
C GLN A 357 20.06 -4.12 -2.02
N ALA A 358 19.56 -4.71 -3.10
CA ALA A 358 20.00 -4.40 -4.46
C ALA A 358 19.52 -3.02 -4.94
N TYR A 359 18.30 -2.61 -4.54
CA TYR A 359 17.69 -1.35 -4.96
C TYR A 359 18.38 -0.10 -4.36
N ASP A 360 18.41 1.00 -5.12
CA ASP A 360 19.20 2.19 -4.76
C ASP A 360 18.45 3.21 -3.89
N PHE A 361 17.12 3.10 -3.76
CA PHE A 361 16.26 4.01 -2.99
C PHE A 361 16.53 5.51 -3.23
N PRO A 362 16.10 6.07 -4.38
CA PRO A 362 16.21 7.51 -4.63
C PRO A 362 15.57 8.38 -3.53
N GLY A 363 14.53 7.89 -2.83
CA GLY A 363 13.88 8.55 -1.69
C GLY A 363 14.42 8.11 -0.32
N ASN A 364 15.53 7.36 -0.28
CA ASN A 364 16.25 6.93 0.91
C ASN A 364 15.34 6.27 1.99
N LEU A 365 15.45 6.70 3.25
CA LEU A 365 14.71 6.10 4.38
C LEU A 365 13.21 6.35 4.29
N ARG A 366 12.76 7.49 3.74
CA ARG A 366 11.34 7.77 3.53
C ARG A 366 10.70 6.80 2.54
N GLU A 367 11.39 6.51 1.44
CA GLU A 367 10.93 5.52 0.46
C GLU A 367 10.90 4.11 1.07
N LEU A 368 11.97 3.70 1.76
CA LEU A 368 12.02 2.41 2.44
C LEU A 368 10.90 2.28 3.49
N GLN A 369 10.67 3.30 4.31
CA GLN A 369 9.60 3.32 5.29
C GLN A 369 8.23 3.14 4.62
N SER A 370 7.96 3.88 3.53
CA SER A 370 6.71 3.78 2.78
C SER A 370 6.53 2.39 2.16
N LEU A 371 7.59 1.79 1.62
CA LEU A 371 7.56 0.44 1.06
C LEU A 371 7.25 -0.62 2.13
N VAL A 372 7.90 -0.55 3.29
CA VAL A 372 7.64 -1.49 4.39
C VAL A 372 6.23 -1.30 4.97
N GLU A 373 5.81 -0.06 5.19
CA GLU A 373 4.45 0.23 5.66
C GLU A 373 3.40 -0.31 4.68
N ARG A 374 3.62 -0.11 3.39
CA ARG A 374 2.76 -0.62 2.31
C ARG A 374 2.72 -2.15 2.31
N ALA A 375 3.86 -2.82 2.44
CA ALA A 375 3.93 -4.28 2.49
C ALA A 375 3.10 -4.84 3.66
N ILE A 376 3.18 -4.22 4.85
CA ILE A 376 2.38 -4.60 6.03
C ILE A 376 0.88 -4.40 5.76
N VAL A 377 0.49 -3.31 5.09
CA VAL A 377 -0.91 -3.00 4.76
C VAL A 377 -1.47 -3.93 3.68
N GLN A 378 -0.65 -4.31 2.70
CA GLN A 378 -1.04 -5.18 1.57
C GLN A 378 -1.22 -6.65 1.99
N SER A 379 -0.60 -7.08 3.09
CA SER A 379 -0.59 -8.47 3.52
C SER A 379 -1.04 -8.64 4.98
N PRO A 380 -2.27 -8.22 5.36
CA PRO A 380 -2.76 -8.38 6.72
C PRO A 380 -2.88 -9.87 7.06
N GLY A 381 -2.12 -10.33 8.07
CA GLY A 381 -2.15 -11.71 8.55
C GLY A 381 -1.27 -12.70 7.77
N ALA A 382 -0.40 -12.25 6.86
CA ALA A 382 0.58 -13.12 6.22
C ALA A 382 1.74 -13.45 7.19
N ASN A 383 2.16 -14.71 7.25
CA ASN A 383 3.33 -15.11 8.03
C ASN A 383 4.66 -14.76 7.33
N GLU A 384 4.66 -14.66 6.00
CA GLU A 384 5.84 -14.37 5.18
C GLU A 384 5.56 -13.33 4.09
N LEU A 385 6.55 -12.48 3.80
CA LEU A 385 6.54 -11.47 2.74
C LEU A 385 7.62 -11.79 1.70
N THR A 386 7.20 -11.97 0.45
CA THR A 386 8.03 -12.27 -0.73
C THR A 386 8.40 -11.00 -1.50
N GLU A 387 9.35 -11.05 -2.45
CA GLU A 387 9.75 -9.86 -3.21
C GLU A 387 8.59 -9.24 -3.99
N ALA A 388 7.59 -10.05 -4.37
CA ALA A 388 6.40 -9.61 -5.09
C ALA A 388 5.55 -8.59 -4.31
N VAL A 389 5.70 -8.53 -2.99
CA VAL A 389 5.03 -7.53 -2.14
C VAL A 389 5.77 -6.18 -2.18
N PHE A 390 7.10 -6.19 -2.35
CA PHE A 390 7.93 -4.99 -2.31
C PHE A 390 8.20 -4.39 -3.69
N TRP A 391 8.47 -5.23 -4.70
CA TRP A 391 8.67 -4.83 -6.09
C TRP A 391 7.63 -5.49 -6.97
N SER A 392 7.08 -4.69 -7.86
CA SER A 392 6.42 -5.20 -9.05
C SER A 392 7.49 -5.32 -10.14
N ALA A 393 7.48 -6.42 -10.90
CA ALA A 393 8.50 -6.75 -11.89
C ALA A 393 8.90 -5.54 -12.76
N GLN A 394 10.20 -5.37 -13.01
CA GLN A 394 10.74 -4.26 -13.81
C GLN A 394 9.98 -4.13 -15.14
N THR A 395 9.52 -2.92 -15.46
CA THR A 395 8.93 -2.60 -16.76
C THR A 395 10.02 -2.68 -17.84
N LYS A 396 10.25 -3.88 -18.38
CA LYS A 396 10.89 -4.03 -19.70
C LYS A 396 10.11 -3.13 -20.66
N LYS A 397 10.83 -2.27 -21.39
CA LYS A 397 10.29 -1.26 -22.32
C LYS A 397 9.02 -1.77 -23.03
N LYS A 398 7.96 -0.95 -23.06
CA LYS A 398 6.72 -1.15 -23.85
C LYS A 398 7.03 -1.19 -25.36
N GLN A 399 7.81 -2.15 -25.83
CA GLN A 399 8.02 -2.35 -27.25
C GLN A 399 6.77 -3.03 -27.83
N PHE A 400 6.24 -2.48 -28.92
CA PHE A 400 5.12 -3.02 -29.70
C PHE A 400 3.76 -3.11 -28.97
N ARG A 401 3.38 -2.11 -28.17
CA ARG A 401 2.04 -2.01 -27.57
C ARG A 401 1.35 -0.70 -27.94
N VAL A 402 0.13 -0.76 -28.48
CA VAL A 402 -0.71 0.41 -28.81
C VAL A 402 -1.96 0.41 -27.94
N ASN A 403 -2.19 1.45 -27.15
CA ASN A 403 -3.38 1.54 -26.30
C ASN A 403 -4.62 1.95 -27.13
N LEU A 404 -5.50 0.97 -27.39
CA LEU A 404 -6.73 1.13 -28.16
C LEU A 404 -7.74 2.07 -27.49
N LEU A 405 -7.73 2.17 -26.15
CA LEU A 405 -8.65 3.05 -25.42
C LEU A 405 -8.31 4.53 -25.59
N ASN A 406 -7.05 4.84 -25.87
CA ASN A 406 -6.60 6.20 -26.18
C ASN A 406 -6.86 6.54 -27.66
N ALA A 407 -6.64 5.57 -28.56
CA ALA A 407 -6.89 5.74 -29.98
C ALA A 407 -8.38 5.89 -30.32
N TYR A 408 -9.26 5.16 -29.60
CA TYR A 408 -10.71 5.17 -29.82
C TYR A 408 -11.49 5.52 -28.54
N PRO A 409 -11.71 6.81 -28.23
CA PRO A 409 -12.41 7.24 -27.02
C PRO A 409 -13.87 6.72 -26.90
N SER A 410 -14.55 6.52 -28.04
CA SER A 410 -15.90 5.94 -28.08
C SER A 410 -15.93 4.50 -27.56
N LEU A 411 -14.90 3.70 -27.90
CA LEU A 411 -14.75 2.34 -27.40
C LEU A 411 -14.59 2.34 -25.87
N ARG A 412 -13.76 3.24 -25.33
CA ARG A 412 -13.60 3.39 -23.88
C ARG A 412 -14.92 3.75 -23.20
N ARG A 413 -15.72 4.64 -23.81
CA ARG A 413 -17.03 5.05 -23.28
C ARG A 413 -18.02 3.88 -23.26
N PHE A 414 -18.05 3.07 -24.32
CA PHE A 414 -18.86 1.85 -24.40
C PHE A 414 -18.44 0.81 -23.35
N LEU A 415 -17.15 0.47 -23.27
CA LEU A 415 -16.64 -0.55 -22.34
C LEU A 415 -16.79 -0.16 -20.85
N ARG A 416 -16.89 1.13 -20.54
CA ARG A 416 -17.19 1.63 -19.19
C ARG A 416 -18.68 1.69 -18.87
N SER A 417 -19.53 1.70 -19.89
CA SER A 417 -20.98 1.81 -19.71
C SER A 417 -21.56 0.54 -19.06
N PRO A 418 -22.77 0.62 -18.45
CA PRO A 418 -23.46 -0.57 -17.95
C PRO A 418 -23.87 -1.54 -19.06
N TRP A 419 -23.79 -1.15 -20.35
CA TRP A 419 -24.03 -2.08 -21.45
C TRP A 419 -23.05 -3.25 -21.45
N TRP A 420 -21.76 -2.98 -21.22
CA TRP A 420 -20.72 -4.02 -21.23
C TRP A 420 -20.30 -4.44 -19.81
N PRO A 421 -20.32 -5.73 -19.46
CA PRO A 421 -21.13 -6.80 -20.04
C PRO A 421 -22.52 -6.90 -19.39
N ASP A 422 -22.82 -6.11 -18.33
CA ASP A 422 -23.95 -6.35 -17.44
C ASP A 422 -25.32 -6.35 -18.14
N ARG A 423 -25.66 -5.32 -18.94
CA ARG A 423 -26.97 -5.33 -19.66
C ARG A 423 -27.05 -6.39 -20.75
N ILE A 424 -25.94 -6.72 -21.43
CA ILE A 424 -25.91 -7.82 -22.40
C ILE A 424 -26.18 -9.15 -21.68
N ASN A 425 -25.59 -9.32 -20.50
CA ASN A 425 -25.71 -10.53 -19.70
C ASN A 425 -27.12 -10.72 -19.15
N TYR A 426 -27.63 -9.74 -18.41
CA TYR A 426 -28.95 -9.83 -17.78
C TYR A 426 -30.11 -9.59 -18.74
N GLY A 427 -29.91 -8.78 -19.79
CA GLY A 427 -30.97 -8.42 -20.75
C GLY A 427 -31.11 -9.39 -21.93
N PHE A 428 -30.02 -10.01 -22.38
CA PHE A 428 -30.03 -10.90 -23.55
C PHE A 428 -29.57 -12.31 -23.21
N THR A 429 -28.35 -12.47 -22.68
CA THR A 429 -27.68 -13.77 -22.52
C THR A 429 -28.47 -14.73 -21.61
N LEU A 430 -28.98 -14.21 -20.48
CA LEU A 430 -29.77 -14.98 -19.53
C LEU A 430 -31.00 -15.61 -20.19
N SER A 431 -31.83 -14.80 -20.85
CA SER A 431 -33.07 -15.25 -21.50
C SER A 431 -32.80 -16.10 -22.75
N PHE A 432 -31.82 -15.69 -23.56
CA PHE A 432 -31.45 -16.40 -24.78
C PHE A 432 -30.99 -17.84 -24.49
N PHE A 433 -30.17 -18.03 -23.46
CA PHE A 433 -29.72 -19.36 -23.07
C PHE A 433 -30.86 -20.25 -22.58
N ALA A 434 -31.82 -19.71 -21.82
CA ALA A 434 -33.01 -20.45 -21.41
C ALA A 434 -33.80 -20.96 -22.62
N ILE A 435 -33.98 -20.11 -23.64
CA ILE A 435 -34.67 -20.46 -24.89
C ILE A 435 -33.92 -21.55 -25.64
N VAL A 436 -32.59 -21.44 -25.77
CA VAL A 436 -31.74 -22.46 -26.40
C VAL A 436 -31.91 -23.82 -25.72
N ILE A 437 -31.85 -23.86 -24.38
CA ILE A 437 -32.07 -25.10 -23.62
C ILE A 437 -33.48 -25.66 -23.87
N GLY A 438 -34.51 -24.81 -23.85
CA GLY A 438 -35.88 -25.22 -24.15
C GLY A 438 -36.02 -25.86 -25.54
N ILE A 439 -35.41 -25.26 -26.56
CA ILE A 439 -35.40 -25.80 -27.93
C ILE A 439 -34.65 -27.13 -28.00
N LEU A 440 -33.56 -27.32 -27.26
CA LEU A 440 -32.83 -28.59 -27.25
C LEU A 440 -33.62 -29.73 -26.56
N PHE A 441 -34.43 -29.42 -25.55
CA PHE A 441 -35.27 -30.42 -24.87
C PHE A 441 -36.53 -30.79 -25.65
N PHE A 442 -37.23 -29.79 -26.18
CA PHE A 442 -38.56 -29.97 -26.77
C PHE A 442 -38.56 -30.00 -28.30
N GLY A 443 -37.49 -29.52 -28.94
CA GLY A 443 -37.36 -29.51 -30.39
C GLY A 443 -36.92 -30.86 -30.97
N PRO A 444 -36.78 -30.92 -32.30
CA PRO A 444 -36.27 -32.10 -32.99
C PRO A 444 -34.91 -32.53 -32.45
N GLN A 445 -34.67 -33.85 -32.36
CA GLN A 445 -33.47 -34.35 -31.67
C GLN A 445 -32.21 -34.33 -32.54
N HIS A 446 -32.35 -34.22 -33.86
CA HIS A 446 -31.23 -34.24 -34.79
C HIS A 446 -30.78 -32.85 -35.23
N ARG A 447 -29.45 -32.67 -35.40
CA ARG A 447 -28.79 -31.41 -35.77
C ARG A 447 -29.33 -30.76 -37.04
N HIS A 448 -29.67 -31.55 -38.06
CA HIS A 448 -30.19 -31.06 -39.34
C HIS A 448 -31.64 -30.52 -39.28
N GLN A 449 -32.31 -30.63 -38.13
CA GLN A 449 -33.67 -30.12 -37.91
C GLN A 449 -33.76 -29.17 -36.70
N ASN A 450 -32.69 -29.03 -35.91
CA ASN A 450 -32.69 -28.25 -34.68
C ASN A 450 -31.72 -27.07 -34.78
N VAL A 451 -32.28 -25.85 -34.84
CA VAL A 451 -31.51 -24.61 -34.96
C VAL A 451 -30.63 -24.35 -33.74
N ALA A 452 -31.05 -24.74 -32.54
CA ALA A 452 -30.27 -24.54 -31.32
C ALA A 452 -29.02 -25.43 -31.31
N LEU A 453 -29.16 -26.68 -31.75
CA LEU A 453 -28.05 -27.61 -31.88
C LEU A 453 -27.07 -27.16 -32.97
N ASN A 454 -27.59 -26.71 -34.12
CA ASN A 454 -26.77 -26.12 -35.18
C ASN A 454 -26.04 -24.84 -34.74
N LEU A 455 -26.72 -23.93 -34.01
CA LEU A 455 -26.09 -22.71 -33.50
C LEU A 455 -24.92 -23.03 -32.55
N PHE A 456 -25.08 -24.05 -31.69
CA PHE A 456 -24.03 -24.43 -30.75
C PHE A 456 -22.83 -25.12 -31.44
N TRP A 457 -23.07 -26.06 -32.36
CA TRP A 457 -21.96 -26.82 -32.98
C TRP A 457 -21.40 -26.18 -34.25
N ALA A 458 -22.25 -25.65 -35.14
CA ALA A 458 -21.83 -25.09 -36.42
C ALA A 458 -21.46 -23.60 -36.34
N TRP A 459 -22.14 -22.78 -35.52
CA TRP A 459 -21.83 -21.34 -35.43
C TRP A 459 -20.80 -21.00 -34.36
N TRP A 460 -21.01 -21.49 -33.13
CA TRP A 460 -20.27 -21.03 -31.97
C TRP A 460 -18.78 -21.43 -32.03
N TRP A 461 -18.47 -22.68 -32.37
CA TRP A 461 -17.08 -23.19 -32.41
C TRP A 461 -16.19 -22.43 -33.40
N PRO A 462 -16.52 -22.30 -34.69
CA PRO A 462 -15.71 -21.52 -35.63
C PRO A 462 -15.54 -20.06 -35.20
N LEU A 463 -16.62 -19.42 -34.74
CA LEU A 463 -16.60 -18.00 -34.35
C LEU A 463 -15.66 -17.78 -33.17
N VAL A 464 -15.74 -18.63 -32.15
CA VAL A 464 -14.90 -18.53 -30.95
C VAL A 464 -13.43 -18.84 -31.27
N LEU A 465 -13.14 -19.86 -32.10
CA LEU A 465 -11.78 -20.20 -32.52
C LEU A 465 -11.13 -19.10 -33.37
N ILE A 466 -11.87 -18.51 -34.31
CA ILE A 466 -11.42 -17.35 -35.10
C ILE A 466 -11.24 -16.12 -34.19
N GLY A 467 -12.09 -15.94 -33.18
CA GLY A 467 -12.02 -14.81 -32.26
C GLY A 467 -10.80 -14.81 -31.34
N PHE A 468 -10.30 -15.97 -30.91
CA PHE A 468 -9.24 -16.05 -29.90
C PHE A 468 -7.96 -15.28 -30.25
N PRO A 469 -7.36 -15.40 -31.44
CA PRO A 469 -6.18 -14.62 -31.83
C PRO A 469 -6.38 -13.11 -31.75
N PHE A 470 -7.61 -12.60 -31.86
CA PHE A 470 -7.88 -11.17 -31.83
C PHE A 470 -8.24 -10.70 -30.44
N VAL A 471 -9.30 -11.26 -29.85
CA VAL A 471 -9.95 -10.73 -28.64
C VAL A 471 -9.77 -11.61 -27.40
N GLY A 472 -9.02 -12.72 -27.47
CA GLY A 472 -8.77 -13.59 -26.33
C GLY A 472 -10.05 -14.15 -25.70
N ARG A 473 -10.17 -14.12 -24.36
CA ARG A 473 -11.32 -14.72 -23.64
C ARG A 473 -12.59 -13.85 -23.61
N LEU A 474 -12.84 -13.03 -24.63
CA LEU A 474 -13.98 -12.08 -24.63
C LEU A 474 -15.33 -12.78 -24.41
N TRP A 475 -15.52 -13.98 -24.96
CA TRP A 475 -16.71 -14.80 -24.74
C TRP A 475 -17.00 -15.06 -23.25
N CYS A 476 -15.95 -15.20 -22.42
CA CYS A 476 -16.12 -15.44 -20.99
C CYS A 476 -16.70 -14.22 -20.24
N ALA A 477 -16.69 -13.01 -20.83
CA ALA A 477 -17.41 -11.86 -20.29
C ALA A 477 -18.93 -12.01 -20.40
N VAL A 478 -19.38 -12.67 -21.48
CA VAL A 478 -20.79 -12.85 -21.86
C VAL A 478 -21.25 -14.31 -21.81
N CYS A 479 -20.57 -15.13 -21.01
CA CYS A 479 -20.80 -16.56 -20.93
C CYS A 479 -22.11 -16.87 -20.16
N PRO A 480 -23.05 -17.64 -20.74
CA PRO A 480 -24.32 -17.92 -20.08
C PRO A 480 -24.17 -18.67 -18.75
N PHE A 481 -23.24 -19.64 -18.67
CA PHE A 481 -23.04 -20.48 -17.49
C PHE A 481 -22.77 -19.66 -16.22
N MET A 482 -21.93 -18.62 -16.34
CA MET A 482 -21.56 -17.81 -15.19
C MET A 482 -22.66 -16.83 -14.77
N ILE A 483 -23.52 -16.42 -15.70
CA ILE A 483 -24.60 -15.49 -15.43
C ILE A 483 -25.66 -16.16 -14.55
N TYR A 484 -25.99 -17.42 -14.84
CA TYR A 484 -26.81 -18.24 -13.95
C TYR A 484 -26.15 -18.43 -12.58
N GLY A 485 -24.82 -18.60 -12.54
CA GLY A 485 -24.06 -18.62 -11.28
C GLY A 485 -24.19 -17.34 -10.46
N GLU A 486 -24.07 -16.16 -11.10
CA GLU A 486 -24.23 -14.86 -10.42
C GLU A 486 -25.66 -14.61 -9.93
N VAL A 487 -26.66 -14.96 -10.75
CA VAL A 487 -28.08 -14.91 -10.34
C VAL A 487 -28.30 -15.83 -9.13
N THR A 488 -27.79 -17.05 -9.17
CA THR A 488 -27.89 -18.01 -8.07
C THR A 488 -27.21 -17.49 -6.80
N GLN A 489 -26.03 -16.87 -6.93
CA GLN A 489 -25.32 -16.30 -5.80
C GLN A 489 -26.13 -15.15 -5.16
N LYS A 490 -26.66 -14.22 -5.97
CA LYS A 490 -27.51 -13.12 -5.51
C LYS A 490 -28.78 -13.63 -4.83
N LEU A 491 -29.46 -14.59 -5.44
CA LEU A 491 -30.68 -15.20 -4.90
C LEU A 491 -30.40 -15.97 -3.61
N SER A 492 -29.31 -16.74 -3.57
CA SER A 492 -28.90 -17.50 -2.37
C SER A 492 -28.60 -16.59 -1.19
N LEU A 493 -27.93 -15.46 -1.41
CA LEU A 493 -27.62 -14.48 -0.36
C LEU A 493 -28.86 -13.69 0.08
N TRP A 494 -29.80 -13.45 -0.83
CA TRP A 494 -31.08 -12.83 -0.52
C TRP A 494 -31.98 -13.75 0.32
N LEU A 495 -32.05 -15.04 -0.01
CA LEU A 495 -32.83 -16.04 0.73
C LEU A 495 -32.16 -16.46 2.06
N TRP A 496 -30.83 -16.60 2.07
CA TRP A 496 -30.03 -16.98 3.24
C TRP A 496 -28.81 -16.06 3.40
N PRO A 497 -28.92 -14.99 4.21
CA PRO A 497 -27.81 -14.08 4.47
C PRO A 497 -26.64 -14.81 5.17
N ARG A 498 -25.55 -15.04 4.44
CA ARG A 498 -24.35 -15.73 4.93
C ARG A 498 -23.09 -15.17 4.28
N GLN A 499 -21.94 -15.39 4.90
CA GLN A 499 -20.65 -15.12 4.26
C GLN A 499 -20.24 -16.30 3.39
N LEU A 500 -19.94 -16.03 2.12
CA LEU A 500 -19.45 -17.04 1.18
C LEU A 500 -18.01 -17.44 1.52
N LYS A 501 -17.61 -18.67 1.18
CA LYS A 501 -16.25 -19.15 1.43
C LYS A 501 -15.27 -18.46 0.49
N ARG A 502 -14.08 -18.12 1.01
CA ARG A 502 -12.95 -17.66 0.20
C ARG A 502 -12.37 -18.81 -0.63
N TRP A 503 -11.66 -18.47 -1.70
CA TRP A 503 -11.04 -19.45 -2.58
C TRP A 503 -9.92 -20.24 -1.88
N PRO A 504 -9.91 -21.58 -1.95
CA PRO A 504 -8.77 -22.39 -1.51
C PRO A 504 -7.63 -22.32 -2.55
N ARG A 505 -7.00 -21.14 -2.70
CA ARG A 505 -6.09 -20.82 -3.82
C ARG A 505 -4.96 -21.83 -3.99
N GLN A 506 -4.26 -22.20 -2.92
CA GLN A 506 -3.13 -23.14 -3.00
C GLN A 506 -3.55 -24.50 -3.58
N SER A 507 -4.64 -25.07 -3.08
CA SER A 507 -5.17 -26.34 -3.59
C SER A 507 -5.71 -26.20 -5.01
N ALA A 508 -6.41 -25.10 -5.31
CA ALA A 508 -6.99 -24.83 -6.62
C ALA A 508 -5.93 -24.58 -7.71
N GLU A 509 -4.83 -23.89 -7.40
CA GLU A 509 -3.70 -23.68 -8.31
C GLU A 509 -2.93 -24.99 -8.56
N LYS A 510 -2.79 -25.85 -7.54
CA LYS A 510 -2.12 -27.14 -7.65
C LYS A 510 -2.92 -28.17 -8.46
N TRP A 511 -4.23 -28.28 -8.19
CA TRP A 511 -5.07 -29.36 -8.73
C TRP A 511 -6.06 -28.91 -9.81
N GLY A 512 -6.43 -27.63 -9.87
CA GLY A 512 -7.45 -27.13 -10.78
C GLY A 512 -7.12 -27.42 -12.24
N GLY A 513 -5.86 -27.24 -12.65
CA GLY A 513 -5.41 -27.58 -14.00
C GLY A 513 -5.60 -29.06 -14.38
N TRP A 514 -5.28 -29.98 -13.47
CA TRP A 514 -5.48 -31.42 -13.68
C TRP A 514 -6.96 -31.83 -13.64
N PHE A 515 -7.75 -31.16 -12.80
CA PHE A 515 -9.20 -31.32 -12.77
C PHE A 515 -9.84 -30.90 -14.10
N LEU A 516 -9.42 -29.76 -14.65
CA LEU A 516 -9.85 -29.28 -15.97
C LEU A 516 -9.51 -30.29 -17.07
N PHE A 517 -8.29 -30.82 -17.07
CA PHE A 517 -7.88 -31.87 -18.00
C PHE A 517 -8.79 -33.10 -17.91
N GLY A 518 -9.02 -33.63 -16.70
CA GLY A 518 -9.88 -34.79 -16.51
C GLY A 518 -11.32 -34.55 -16.95
N LEU A 519 -11.89 -33.38 -16.65
CA LEU A 519 -13.24 -33.04 -17.09
C LEU A 519 -13.34 -32.91 -18.62
N PHE A 520 -12.30 -32.38 -19.26
CA PHE A 520 -12.24 -32.28 -20.72
C PHE A 520 -12.14 -33.66 -21.39
N VAL A 521 -11.36 -34.59 -20.81
CA VAL A 521 -11.33 -36.01 -21.26
C VAL A 521 -12.72 -36.62 -21.17
N LEU A 522 -13.43 -36.43 -20.05
CA LEU A 522 -14.80 -36.95 -19.90
C LEU A 522 -15.77 -36.37 -20.93
N ILE A 523 -15.62 -35.08 -21.27
CA ILE A 523 -16.44 -34.45 -22.32
C ILE A 523 -16.15 -35.08 -23.68
N TYR A 524 -14.88 -35.28 -24.06
CA TYR A 524 -14.53 -35.95 -25.32
C TYR A 524 -15.00 -37.40 -25.40
N LEU A 525 -14.90 -38.15 -24.29
CA LEU A 525 -15.44 -39.51 -24.23
C LEU A 525 -16.96 -39.51 -24.39
N TRP A 526 -17.67 -38.57 -23.77
CA TRP A 526 -19.12 -38.44 -23.96
C TRP A 526 -19.44 -38.04 -25.40
N GLU A 527 -18.73 -37.07 -25.94
CA GLU A 527 -18.93 -36.55 -27.29
C GLU A 527 -18.88 -37.66 -28.35
N GLU A 528 -17.82 -38.46 -28.31
CA GLU A 528 -17.59 -39.53 -29.30
C GLU A 528 -18.50 -40.75 -29.05
N LEU A 529 -18.55 -41.28 -27.82
CA LEU A 529 -19.23 -42.56 -27.55
C LEU A 529 -20.76 -42.49 -27.63
N TRP A 530 -21.35 -41.30 -27.56
CA TRP A 530 -22.81 -41.11 -27.62
C TRP A 530 -23.26 -40.13 -28.72
N HIS A 531 -22.38 -39.75 -29.66
CA HIS A 531 -22.68 -38.82 -30.75
C HIS A 531 -23.39 -37.55 -30.26
N LEU A 532 -22.78 -36.90 -29.27
CA LEU A 532 -23.35 -35.74 -28.59
C LEU A 532 -23.70 -34.60 -29.55
N GLU A 533 -22.89 -34.42 -30.60
CA GLU A 533 -23.05 -33.36 -31.60
C GLU A 533 -24.35 -33.47 -32.42
N ASP A 534 -24.90 -34.68 -32.56
CA ASP A 534 -26.12 -34.95 -33.32
C ASP A 534 -27.36 -35.16 -32.46
N THR A 535 -27.22 -35.19 -31.13
CA THR A 535 -28.31 -35.47 -30.20
C THR A 535 -28.62 -34.26 -29.31
N ALA A 536 -29.74 -33.59 -29.56
CA ALA A 536 -30.13 -32.34 -28.88
C ALA A 536 -30.29 -32.51 -27.37
N TYR A 537 -30.97 -33.57 -26.93
CA TYR A 537 -31.19 -33.86 -25.51
C TYR A 537 -29.87 -34.03 -24.74
N LEU A 538 -28.93 -34.82 -25.26
CA LEU A 538 -27.64 -35.04 -24.61
C LEU A 538 -26.81 -33.76 -24.55
N SER A 539 -26.82 -32.97 -25.63
CA SER A 539 -26.22 -31.64 -25.65
C SER A 539 -26.84 -30.70 -24.59
N ALA A 540 -28.16 -30.73 -24.41
CA ALA A 540 -28.84 -29.96 -23.35
C ALA A 540 -28.41 -30.41 -21.95
N CYS A 541 -28.32 -31.73 -21.71
CA CYS A 541 -27.83 -32.29 -20.46
C CYS A 541 -26.40 -31.84 -20.15
N LEU A 542 -25.50 -31.83 -21.13
CA LEU A 542 -24.12 -31.33 -20.93
C LEU A 542 -24.12 -29.85 -20.55
N LEU A 543 -24.86 -29.01 -21.28
CA LEU A 543 -24.95 -27.58 -20.99
C LEU A 543 -25.54 -27.31 -19.60
N LEU A 544 -26.58 -28.04 -19.20
CA LEU A 544 -27.16 -27.95 -17.86
C LEU A 544 -26.20 -28.44 -16.79
N LEU A 545 -25.43 -29.50 -17.03
CA LEU A 545 -24.44 -30.02 -16.07
C LEU A 545 -23.33 -28.99 -15.82
N ILE A 546 -22.82 -28.35 -16.87
CA ILE A 546 -21.84 -27.26 -16.74
C ILE A 546 -22.45 -26.05 -16.02
N THR A 547 -23.70 -25.70 -16.33
CA THR A 547 -24.44 -24.61 -15.67
C THR A 547 -24.65 -24.90 -14.20
N ALA A 548 -25.07 -26.12 -13.85
CA ALA A 548 -25.26 -26.57 -12.48
C ALA A 548 -23.95 -26.52 -11.69
N GLY A 549 -22.84 -26.95 -12.28
CA GLY A 549 -21.51 -26.78 -11.69
C GLY A 549 -21.21 -25.31 -11.38
N ALA A 550 -21.43 -24.41 -12.34
CA ALA A 550 -21.25 -22.97 -12.12
C ALA A 550 -22.16 -22.43 -10.99
N MET A 551 -23.43 -22.83 -10.94
CA MET A 551 -24.39 -22.43 -9.92
C MET A 551 -24.01 -22.92 -8.52
N ILE A 552 -23.68 -24.21 -8.39
CA ILE A 552 -23.29 -24.84 -7.11
C ILE A 552 -22.05 -24.14 -6.55
N PHE A 553 -21.01 -23.97 -7.35
CA PHE A 553 -19.78 -23.33 -6.87
C PHE A 553 -19.97 -21.83 -6.59
N SER A 554 -20.85 -21.13 -7.31
CA SER A 554 -21.19 -19.72 -7.04
C SER A 554 -22.04 -19.55 -5.78
N ALA A 555 -22.81 -20.56 -5.39
CA ALA A 555 -23.53 -20.56 -4.12
C ALA A 555 -22.62 -20.83 -2.90
N ILE A 556 -21.46 -21.47 -3.10
CA ILE A 556 -20.54 -21.86 -2.03
C ILE A 556 -19.41 -20.83 -1.86
N PHE A 557 -18.80 -20.40 -2.96
CA PHE A 557 -17.63 -19.54 -2.98
C PHE A 557 -17.95 -18.14 -3.46
N GLU A 558 -17.21 -17.15 -2.96
CA GLU A 558 -17.31 -15.79 -3.44
C GLU A 558 -16.76 -15.63 -4.87
N ARG A 559 -17.30 -14.67 -5.64
CA ARG A 559 -16.85 -14.32 -7.00
C ARG A 559 -16.85 -15.51 -7.99
N ARG A 560 -16.19 -15.37 -9.16
CA ARG A 560 -16.22 -16.34 -10.26
C ARG A 560 -15.16 -17.45 -10.10
N PHE A 561 -15.23 -18.24 -9.04
CA PHE A 561 -14.28 -19.35 -8.78
C PHE A 561 -14.26 -20.38 -9.93
N TRP A 562 -15.45 -20.78 -10.39
CA TRP A 562 -15.65 -21.76 -11.46
C TRP A 562 -14.89 -21.39 -12.74
N CYS A 563 -14.98 -20.11 -13.16
CA CYS A 563 -14.40 -19.63 -14.41
C CYS A 563 -12.86 -19.70 -14.46
N ARG A 564 -12.19 -19.72 -13.30
CA ARG A 564 -10.73 -19.76 -13.22
C ARG A 564 -10.18 -21.18 -13.10
N TYR A 565 -10.78 -22.02 -12.26
CA TYR A 565 -10.17 -23.30 -11.86
C TYR A 565 -10.93 -24.55 -12.28
N LEU A 566 -12.21 -24.45 -12.67
CA LEU A 566 -13.07 -25.64 -12.84
C LEU A 566 -13.78 -25.73 -14.19
N CYS A 567 -13.95 -24.60 -14.89
CA CYS A 567 -14.62 -24.57 -16.19
C CYS A 567 -13.72 -25.15 -17.30
N PRO A 568 -14.08 -26.30 -17.93
CA PRO A 568 -13.24 -26.97 -18.92
C PRO A 568 -13.08 -26.12 -20.18
N ILE A 569 -14.18 -25.55 -20.68
CA ILE A 569 -14.21 -24.57 -21.77
C ILE A 569 -13.39 -23.32 -21.38
N GLY A 570 -13.47 -22.90 -20.12
CA GLY A 570 -12.67 -21.79 -19.61
C GLY A 570 -11.17 -22.06 -19.65
N GLY A 571 -10.74 -23.28 -19.35
CA GLY A 571 -9.35 -23.73 -19.45
C GLY A 571 -8.83 -23.69 -20.88
N MET A 572 -9.58 -24.27 -21.82
CA MET A 572 -9.28 -24.21 -23.26
C MET A 572 -9.23 -22.77 -23.77
N ASN A 573 -10.24 -21.96 -23.47
CA ASN A 573 -10.30 -20.56 -23.87
C ASN A 573 -9.11 -19.77 -23.31
N GLY A 574 -8.70 -20.05 -22.07
CA GLY A 574 -7.53 -19.43 -21.44
C GLY A 574 -6.21 -19.82 -22.11
N LEU A 575 -6.10 -21.07 -22.59
CA LEU A 575 -4.95 -21.55 -23.34
C LEU A 575 -4.83 -20.83 -24.70
N PHE A 576 -5.90 -20.80 -25.49
CA PHE A 576 -5.89 -20.11 -26.79
C PHE A 576 -5.77 -18.59 -26.67
N ALA A 577 -6.29 -17.99 -25.59
CA ALA A 577 -6.14 -16.56 -25.34
C ALA A 577 -4.69 -16.11 -25.17
N LYS A 578 -3.73 -17.01 -24.89
CA LYS A 578 -2.30 -16.65 -24.88
C LYS A 578 -1.79 -16.19 -26.24
N LEU A 579 -2.43 -16.60 -27.35
CA LEU A 579 -2.10 -16.14 -28.70
C LEU A 579 -2.69 -14.76 -29.04
N SER A 580 -3.57 -14.21 -28.20
CA SER A 580 -4.33 -13.01 -28.55
C SER A 580 -3.50 -11.73 -28.72
N MET A 581 -3.91 -10.93 -29.71
CA MET A 581 -3.34 -9.63 -30.07
C MET A 581 -3.83 -8.50 -29.16
N THR A 582 -4.96 -8.65 -28.47
CA THR A 582 -5.41 -7.67 -27.47
C THR A 582 -5.10 -8.14 -26.05
N GLU A 583 -4.60 -7.26 -25.19
CA GLU A 583 -4.39 -7.51 -23.76
C GLU A 583 -5.01 -6.39 -22.92
N LEU A 584 -5.46 -6.72 -21.71
CA LEU A 584 -5.88 -5.73 -20.72
C LEU A 584 -4.82 -5.66 -19.62
N ARG A 585 -4.14 -4.52 -19.48
CA ARG A 585 -3.06 -4.31 -18.49
C ARG A 585 -3.23 -2.96 -17.82
N ALA A 586 -2.54 -2.72 -16.71
CA ALA A 586 -2.53 -1.41 -16.07
C ALA A 586 -1.13 -0.80 -16.02
N GLN A 587 -1.06 0.52 -16.13
CA GLN A 587 0.18 1.27 -15.99
C GLN A 587 0.69 1.18 -14.56
N GLN A 588 1.70 0.34 -14.37
CA GLN A 588 2.33 0.08 -13.07
C GLN A 588 2.86 1.36 -12.39
N GLY A 589 3.41 2.31 -13.16
CA GLY A 589 3.84 3.62 -12.66
C GLY A 589 2.70 4.38 -12.00
N THR A 590 1.60 4.62 -12.71
CA THR A 590 0.42 5.31 -12.18
C THR A 590 -0.23 4.54 -11.02
N CYS A 591 -0.33 3.21 -11.14
CA CYS A 591 -0.88 2.39 -10.05
C CYS A 591 -0.01 2.41 -8.79
N SER A 592 1.32 2.51 -8.89
CA SER A 592 2.22 2.49 -7.73
C SER A 592 2.49 3.87 -7.14
N ALA A 593 2.40 4.93 -7.95
CA ALA A 593 2.65 6.30 -7.56
C ALA A 593 1.38 7.03 -7.08
N GLU A 594 0.24 6.82 -7.74
CA GLU A 594 -0.99 7.62 -7.51
C GLU A 594 -2.12 6.83 -6.85
N CYS A 595 -2.23 5.52 -7.11
CA CYS A 595 -3.36 4.73 -6.65
C CYS A 595 -3.25 4.32 -5.17
N THR A 596 -4.22 4.77 -4.37
CA THR A 596 -4.38 4.37 -2.95
C THR A 596 -5.58 3.45 -2.72
N THR A 597 -6.48 3.34 -3.70
CA THR A 597 -7.79 2.69 -3.52
C THR A 597 -7.77 1.20 -3.83
N TYR A 598 -7.05 0.77 -4.88
CA TYR A 598 -7.01 -0.61 -5.38
C TYR A 598 -8.39 -1.22 -5.68
N GLN A 599 -9.37 -0.38 -6.01
CA GLN A 599 -10.77 -0.78 -6.26
C GLN A 599 -10.91 -1.75 -7.43
N CYS A 600 -10.03 -1.67 -8.43
CA CYS A 600 -10.00 -2.62 -9.55
C CYS A 600 -9.83 -4.09 -9.13
N TYR A 601 -9.23 -4.36 -7.96
CA TYR A 601 -9.09 -5.71 -7.42
C TYR A 601 -10.10 -5.97 -6.29
N LYS A 602 -10.19 -5.08 -5.30
CA LYS A 602 -10.96 -5.34 -4.08
C LYS A 602 -12.44 -4.92 -4.17
N GLY A 603 -12.79 -4.02 -5.09
CA GLY A 603 -14.08 -3.34 -5.13
C GLY A 603 -14.15 -2.13 -4.20
N GLY A 604 -15.23 -1.35 -4.30
CA GLY A 604 -15.51 -0.22 -3.43
C GLY A 604 -16.32 0.89 -4.09
N PRO A 605 -16.63 1.96 -3.33
CA PRO A 605 -17.49 3.06 -3.77
C PRO A 605 -16.84 3.91 -4.85
N GLN A 606 -17.64 4.67 -5.61
CA GLN A 606 -17.15 5.58 -6.65
C GLN A 606 -16.06 6.53 -6.12
N LYS A 607 -14.93 6.63 -6.82
CA LYS A 607 -13.83 7.55 -6.50
C LYS A 607 -13.20 8.09 -7.77
N GLY A 608 -12.96 9.40 -7.84
CA GLY A 608 -12.44 10.03 -9.05
C GLY A 608 -13.33 9.72 -10.25
N GLU A 609 -12.74 9.23 -11.34
CA GLU A 609 -13.50 8.72 -12.49
C GLU A 609 -13.91 7.23 -12.38
N GLY A 610 -13.43 6.51 -11.37
CA GLY A 610 -13.74 5.12 -11.15
C GLY A 610 -15.16 4.96 -10.61
N LEU A 611 -15.96 4.09 -11.23
CA LEU A 611 -17.32 3.74 -10.83
C LEU A 611 -17.32 2.79 -9.62
N GLU A 612 -18.45 2.72 -8.93
CA GLU A 612 -18.68 1.69 -7.91
C GLU A 612 -18.67 0.29 -8.54
N THR A 613 -17.90 -0.62 -7.95
CA THR A 613 -17.76 -2.00 -8.45
C THR A 613 -17.40 -2.96 -7.32
N ASP A 614 -17.66 -4.26 -7.51
CA ASP A 614 -17.22 -5.34 -6.61
C ASP A 614 -15.75 -5.78 -6.83
N GLY A 615 -15.02 -5.07 -7.72
CA GLY A 615 -13.66 -5.41 -8.10
C GLY A 615 -13.58 -6.57 -9.10
N CYS A 616 -12.36 -7.04 -9.39
CA CYS A 616 -12.15 -8.08 -10.40
C CYS A 616 -12.83 -9.41 -10.02
N PRO A 617 -13.73 -9.95 -10.87
CA PRO A 617 -14.49 -11.15 -10.52
C PRO A 617 -13.63 -12.43 -10.48
N LEU A 618 -12.40 -12.39 -11.00
CA LEU A 618 -11.46 -13.51 -10.98
C LEU A 618 -10.33 -13.37 -9.94
N TYR A 619 -10.39 -12.33 -9.11
CA TYR A 619 -9.29 -11.98 -8.21
C TYR A 619 -7.95 -11.76 -8.94
N SER A 620 -8.00 -11.11 -10.11
CA SER A 620 -6.80 -10.76 -10.88
C SER A 620 -6.60 -9.25 -10.85
N HIS A 621 -5.43 -8.79 -10.41
CA HIS A 621 -5.07 -7.37 -10.49
C HIS A 621 -4.45 -7.08 -11.86
N PRO A 622 -4.89 -6.04 -12.60
CA PRO A 622 -4.46 -5.82 -13.99
C PRO A 622 -2.96 -5.52 -14.17
N THR A 623 -2.25 -5.13 -13.11
CA THR A 623 -0.78 -4.98 -13.13
C THR A 623 -0.02 -6.31 -12.96
N HIS A 624 -0.67 -7.34 -12.41
CA HIS A 624 -0.04 -8.64 -12.11
C HIS A 624 -0.42 -9.72 -13.13
N LEU A 625 -1.15 -9.36 -14.19
CA LEU A 625 -1.47 -10.29 -15.27
C LEU A 625 -0.21 -10.52 -16.11
N GLU A 626 0.32 -11.74 -16.05
CA GLU A 626 1.48 -12.18 -16.85
C GLU A 626 1.06 -12.59 -18.27
N ASP A 627 -0.12 -13.18 -18.39
CA ASP A 627 -0.74 -13.53 -19.65
C ASP A 627 -2.26 -13.32 -19.67
N ASN A 628 -2.90 -13.62 -20.81
CA ASN A 628 -4.33 -13.43 -21.01
C ASN A 628 -5.20 -14.61 -20.53
N LYS A 629 -4.61 -15.65 -19.92
CA LYS A 629 -5.36 -16.78 -19.36
C LYS A 629 -6.30 -16.33 -18.27
N ASP A 630 -5.84 -15.51 -17.33
CA ASP A 630 -6.60 -15.18 -16.11
C ASP A 630 -7.46 -13.91 -16.24
N CYS A 631 -7.65 -13.40 -17.47
CA CYS A 631 -8.50 -12.24 -17.76
C CYS A 631 -9.67 -12.62 -18.66
N VAL A 632 -10.91 -12.40 -18.19
CA VAL A 632 -12.15 -12.64 -18.96
C VAL A 632 -12.70 -11.38 -19.62
N LEU A 633 -11.94 -10.29 -19.66
CA LEU A 633 -12.30 -9.06 -20.38
C LEU A 633 -13.67 -8.45 -20.00
N CYS A 634 -14.10 -8.64 -18.76
CA CYS A 634 -15.30 -8.01 -18.19
C CYS A 634 -15.18 -6.49 -18.00
N MET A 635 -13.97 -5.93 -18.15
CA MET A 635 -13.66 -4.50 -17.99
C MET A 635 -13.99 -3.90 -16.60
N THR A 636 -14.30 -4.70 -15.58
CA THR A 636 -14.55 -4.20 -14.22
C THR A 636 -13.37 -3.40 -13.66
N CYS A 637 -12.13 -3.83 -13.94
CA CYS A 637 -10.95 -3.07 -13.55
C CYS A 637 -10.84 -1.71 -14.25
N LEU A 638 -11.25 -1.62 -15.52
CA LEU A 638 -11.33 -0.36 -16.27
C LEU A 638 -12.42 0.56 -15.71
N LYS A 639 -13.59 0.01 -15.34
CA LYS A 639 -14.67 0.76 -14.69
C LYS A 639 -14.26 1.29 -13.31
N ALA A 640 -13.52 0.49 -12.54
CA ALA A 640 -13.15 0.78 -11.15
C ALA A 640 -11.94 1.71 -10.98
N CYS A 641 -11.15 1.95 -12.03
CA CYS A 641 -9.89 2.68 -11.90
C CYS A 641 -10.13 4.20 -11.75
N PRO A 642 -9.63 4.85 -10.68
CA PRO A 642 -9.79 6.30 -10.50
C PRO A 642 -8.76 7.15 -11.27
N HIS A 643 -7.70 6.54 -11.83
CA HIS A 643 -6.52 7.24 -12.37
C HIS A 643 -6.24 6.91 -13.85
N ARG A 644 -7.24 6.49 -14.65
CA ARG A 644 -7.08 6.11 -16.07
C ARG A 644 -5.97 5.08 -16.36
N SER A 645 -5.53 4.30 -15.38
CA SER A 645 -4.32 3.49 -15.51
C SER A 645 -4.53 2.20 -16.32
N VAL A 646 -5.77 1.71 -16.44
CA VAL A 646 -6.07 0.47 -17.18
C VAL A 646 -6.10 0.75 -18.69
N GLU A 647 -5.36 -0.05 -19.45
CA GLU A 647 -5.17 0.04 -20.89
C GLU A 647 -5.63 -1.26 -21.57
N LEU A 648 -6.30 -1.13 -22.72
CA LEU A 648 -6.51 -2.23 -23.65
C LEU A 648 -5.46 -2.07 -24.76
N ASN A 649 -4.42 -2.89 -24.75
CA ASN A 649 -3.30 -2.76 -25.68
C ASN A 649 -3.43 -3.76 -26.84
N LEU A 650 -3.12 -3.30 -28.05
CA LEU A 650 -2.81 -4.14 -29.20
C LEU A 650 -1.32 -4.49 -29.21
N ARG A 651 -0.98 -5.77 -29.40
CA ARG A 651 0.38 -6.33 -29.35
C ARG A 651 0.56 -7.44 -30.40
N PRO A 652 1.81 -7.82 -30.74
CA PRO A 652 2.07 -9.00 -31.56
C PRO A 652 1.49 -10.28 -30.94
N PRO A 653 0.91 -11.20 -31.75
CA PRO A 653 0.28 -12.42 -31.25
C PRO A 653 1.30 -13.31 -30.52
N GLY A 654 0.89 -13.85 -29.38
CA GLY A 654 1.71 -14.79 -28.60
C GLY A 654 2.96 -14.21 -27.91
N ILE A 655 3.18 -12.88 -27.92
CA ILE A 655 4.39 -12.22 -27.40
C ILE A 655 4.81 -12.70 -26.00
N GLU A 656 3.84 -12.94 -25.11
CA GLU A 656 4.10 -13.35 -23.72
C GLU A 656 4.74 -14.72 -23.61
N LEU A 657 4.39 -15.64 -24.52
CA LEU A 657 4.88 -17.03 -24.52
C LEU A 657 6.41 -17.12 -24.61
N TRP A 658 7.08 -16.11 -25.17
CA TRP A 658 8.55 -16.07 -25.25
C TRP A 658 9.20 -14.92 -24.46
N THR A 659 8.42 -14.11 -23.72
CA THR A 659 8.96 -13.00 -22.91
C THR A 659 8.76 -13.14 -21.41
N THR A 660 7.55 -13.50 -20.97
CA THR A 660 7.10 -13.41 -19.56
C THR A 660 6.38 -14.66 -19.07
N HIS A 661 6.09 -15.62 -19.96
CA HIS A 661 5.28 -16.78 -19.66
C HIS A 661 5.94 -17.75 -18.69
N VAL A 662 5.14 -18.26 -17.76
CA VAL A 662 5.48 -19.34 -16.83
C VAL A 662 4.82 -20.64 -17.31
N PRO A 663 5.60 -21.68 -17.64
CA PRO A 663 5.09 -22.93 -18.20
C PRO A 663 4.47 -23.84 -17.12
N HIS A 664 3.38 -24.53 -17.46
CA HIS A 664 2.70 -25.46 -16.57
C HIS A 664 2.40 -26.81 -17.26
N ALA A 665 2.72 -27.92 -16.58
CA ALA A 665 2.55 -29.27 -17.15
C ALA A 665 1.08 -29.61 -17.49
N TYR A 666 0.12 -29.19 -16.65
CA TYR A 666 -1.30 -29.46 -16.91
C TYR A 666 -1.83 -28.69 -18.14
N GLU A 667 -1.27 -27.52 -18.46
CA GLU A 667 -1.64 -26.78 -19.68
C GLU A 667 -1.13 -27.50 -20.92
N VAL A 668 0.09 -28.06 -20.85
CA VAL A 668 0.64 -28.88 -21.92
C VAL A 668 -0.15 -30.17 -22.09
N ALA A 669 -0.58 -30.81 -21.00
CA ALA A 669 -1.47 -31.97 -21.08
C ALA A 669 -2.80 -31.62 -21.77
N LEU A 670 -3.43 -30.50 -21.40
CA LEU A 670 -4.64 -30.01 -22.06
C LEU A 670 -4.37 -29.66 -23.53
N LEU A 671 -3.24 -29.02 -23.85
CA LEU A 671 -2.85 -28.71 -25.22
C LEU A 671 -2.75 -29.96 -26.09
N MET A 672 -2.09 -31.01 -25.58
CA MET A 672 -1.96 -32.28 -26.29
C MET A 672 -3.28 -33.03 -26.39
N LEU A 673 -4.15 -32.92 -25.38
CA LEU A 673 -5.50 -33.48 -25.44
C LEU A 673 -6.34 -32.83 -26.55
N LEU A 674 -6.33 -31.50 -26.64
CA LEU A 674 -7.02 -30.75 -27.71
C LEU A 674 -6.45 -31.04 -29.10
N LEU A 675 -5.16 -31.40 -29.17
CA LEU A 675 -4.54 -31.88 -30.40
C LEU A 675 -5.04 -33.28 -30.76
N GLY A 676 -5.17 -34.19 -29.78
CA GLY A 676 -5.78 -35.50 -29.92
C GLY A 676 -7.24 -35.45 -30.34
N GLY A 677 -8.01 -34.49 -29.82
CA GLY A 677 -9.42 -34.28 -30.17
C GLY A 677 -9.66 -34.10 -31.67
N ILE A 678 -8.73 -33.50 -32.40
CA ILE A 678 -8.84 -33.33 -33.87
C ILE A 678 -8.89 -34.69 -34.58
N TYR A 679 -8.11 -35.66 -34.11
CA TYR A 679 -8.12 -37.03 -34.66
C TYR A 679 -9.31 -37.82 -34.14
N LEU A 680 -9.76 -37.55 -32.91
CA LEU A 680 -10.95 -38.16 -32.33
C LEU A 680 -12.19 -37.86 -33.17
N HIS A 681 -12.41 -36.60 -33.56
CA HIS A 681 -13.56 -36.22 -34.39
C HIS A 681 -13.50 -36.73 -35.85
N ARG A 682 -12.42 -37.41 -36.23
CA ARG A 682 -12.20 -37.98 -37.57
C ARG A 682 -11.86 -39.47 -37.50
N LEU A 683 -12.41 -40.14 -36.50
CA LEU A 683 -12.10 -41.54 -36.20
C LEU A 683 -12.48 -42.48 -37.37
N PRO A 684 -13.66 -42.35 -38.02
CA PRO A 684 -13.98 -43.16 -39.20
C PRO A 684 -13.03 -42.94 -40.39
N GLU A 685 -12.68 -41.69 -40.67
CA GLU A 685 -11.73 -41.34 -41.73
C GLU A 685 -10.33 -41.87 -41.39
N LEU A 686 -9.92 -41.80 -40.12
CA LEU A 686 -8.65 -42.33 -39.63
C LEU A 686 -8.59 -43.86 -39.75
N GLU A 687 -9.67 -44.56 -39.41
CA GLU A 687 -9.80 -46.01 -39.58
C GLU A 687 -9.63 -46.41 -41.05
N SER A 688 -10.35 -45.72 -41.95
CA SER A 688 -10.26 -45.94 -43.40
C SER A 688 -8.85 -45.67 -43.95
N TRP A 689 -8.19 -44.63 -43.44
CA TRP A 689 -6.84 -44.25 -43.84
C TRP A 689 -5.77 -45.24 -43.36
N LEU A 690 -5.95 -45.82 -42.17
CA LEU A 690 -5.06 -46.84 -41.62
C LEU A 690 -5.31 -48.25 -42.16
N GLY A 691 -6.44 -48.47 -42.85
CA GLY A 691 -6.83 -49.78 -43.36
C GLY A 691 -7.11 -50.79 -42.24
N LEU A 692 -7.54 -50.31 -41.07
CA LEU A 692 -7.91 -51.13 -39.92
C LEU A 692 -9.44 -51.28 -39.90
N ASN A 693 -9.96 -52.42 -39.45
CA ASN A 693 -11.40 -52.62 -39.23
C ASN A 693 -11.61 -52.87 -37.73
N PHE A 694 -11.60 -51.82 -36.93
CA PHE A 694 -12.01 -51.90 -35.53
C PHE A 694 -13.54 -51.95 -35.50
N ASN A 695 -14.11 -52.96 -34.84
CA ASN A 695 -15.55 -53.06 -34.72
C ASN A 695 -16.07 -51.99 -33.73
N LEU A 696 -16.29 -50.76 -34.22
CA LEU A 696 -16.70 -49.58 -33.45
C LEU A 696 -18.11 -49.70 -32.85
N ASP A 697 -18.89 -50.69 -33.27
CA ASP A 697 -20.21 -51.00 -32.70
C ASP A 697 -20.11 -51.53 -31.27
N LEU A 698 -18.96 -52.11 -30.89
CA LEU A 698 -18.71 -52.62 -29.56
C LEU A 698 -18.09 -51.52 -28.68
N PHE A 699 -18.72 -51.25 -27.53
CA PHE A 699 -18.31 -50.17 -26.62
C PHE A 699 -16.85 -50.25 -26.17
N LEU A 700 -16.38 -51.44 -25.79
CA LEU A 700 -15.03 -51.62 -25.23
C LEU A 700 -13.90 -51.39 -26.25
N PRO A 701 -13.92 -51.97 -27.47
CA PRO A 701 -12.91 -51.65 -28.49
C PRO A 701 -13.01 -50.21 -28.98
N HIS A 702 -14.21 -49.63 -29.08
CA HIS A 702 -14.38 -48.21 -29.41
C HIS A 702 -13.71 -47.32 -28.34
N LEU A 703 -14.00 -47.54 -27.05
CA LEU A 703 -13.36 -46.83 -25.95
C LEU A 703 -11.83 -46.99 -25.95
N ALA A 704 -11.31 -48.20 -26.18
CA ALA A 704 -9.88 -48.45 -26.24
C ALA A 704 -9.21 -47.68 -27.39
N PHE A 705 -9.84 -47.68 -28.58
CA PHE A 705 -9.32 -46.97 -29.75
C PHE A 705 -9.31 -45.46 -29.53
N VAL A 706 -10.38 -44.89 -28.97
CA VAL A 706 -10.48 -43.48 -28.59
C VAL A 706 -9.33 -43.07 -27.65
N LEU A 707 -9.06 -43.87 -26.61
CA LEU A 707 -7.98 -43.59 -25.67
C LEU A 707 -6.60 -43.61 -26.34
N VAL A 708 -6.38 -44.54 -27.28
CA VAL A 708 -5.13 -44.60 -28.05
C VAL A 708 -4.98 -43.35 -28.92
N VAL A 709 -6.01 -43.01 -29.70
CA VAL A 709 -6.00 -41.86 -30.62
C VAL A 709 -5.70 -40.55 -29.89
N LEU A 710 -6.29 -40.35 -28.70
CA LEU A 710 -6.03 -39.16 -27.87
C LEU A 710 -4.56 -39.04 -27.42
N ILE A 711 -3.83 -40.15 -27.30
CA ILE A 711 -2.43 -40.18 -26.83
C ILE A 711 -1.43 -40.03 -27.98
N VAL A 712 -1.78 -40.44 -29.21
CA VAL A 712 -0.87 -40.47 -30.38
C VAL A 712 -0.12 -39.14 -30.60
N PRO A 713 -0.78 -37.96 -30.63
CA PRO A 713 -0.04 -36.71 -30.85
C PRO A 713 0.94 -36.37 -29.71
N THR A 714 0.61 -36.78 -28.47
CA THR A 714 1.53 -36.65 -27.33
C THR A 714 2.78 -37.49 -27.55
N LEU A 715 2.64 -38.73 -28.04
CA LEU A 715 3.77 -39.62 -28.33
C LEU A 715 4.64 -39.03 -29.45
N VAL A 716 4.03 -38.54 -30.53
CA VAL A 716 4.77 -37.92 -31.65
C VAL A 716 5.62 -36.74 -31.17
N THR A 717 5.04 -35.85 -30.36
CA THR A 717 5.76 -34.67 -29.84
C THR A 717 6.83 -35.03 -28.81
N LEU A 718 6.61 -36.06 -27.99
CA LEU A 718 7.62 -36.57 -27.05
C LEU A 718 8.78 -37.26 -27.77
N LEU A 719 8.52 -38.06 -28.81
CA LEU A 719 9.56 -38.70 -29.62
C LEU A 719 10.43 -37.66 -30.33
N ALA A 720 9.81 -36.58 -30.84
CA ALA A 720 10.55 -35.46 -31.42
C ALA A 720 11.47 -34.79 -30.39
N TYR A 721 10.97 -34.56 -29.17
CA TYR A 721 11.79 -33.99 -28.08
C TYR A 721 12.91 -34.93 -27.63
N GLY A 722 12.64 -36.24 -27.51
CA GLY A 722 13.66 -37.25 -27.22
C GLY A 722 14.74 -37.31 -28.30
N SER A 723 14.36 -37.16 -29.56
CA SER A 723 15.30 -37.07 -30.69
C SER A 723 16.20 -35.84 -30.57
N ILE A 724 15.65 -34.67 -30.21
CA ILE A 724 16.45 -33.45 -29.94
C ILE A 724 17.50 -33.72 -28.86
N GLN A 725 17.12 -34.39 -27.76
CA GLN A 725 18.06 -34.73 -26.69
C GLN A 725 19.15 -35.71 -27.14
N LEU A 726 18.82 -36.67 -27.99
CA LEU A 726 19.75 -37.67 -28.49
C LEU A 726 20.79 -37.06 -29.46
N PHE A 727 20.33 -36.22 -30.39
CA PHE A 727 21.17 -35.62 -31.43
C PHE A 727 21.98 -34.41 -30.94
N ASN A 728 21.49 -33.65 -29.96
CA ASN A 728 22.14 -32.44 -29.50
C ASN A 728 22.94 -32.65 -28.20
N ARG A 729 24.14 -33.23 -28.32
CA ARG A 729 25.05 -33.44 -27.17
C ARG A 729 25.74 -32.17 -26.67
N LEU A 730 25.80 -31.11 -27.50
CA LEU A 730 26.55 -29.87 -27.20
C LEU A 730 25.71 -28.76 -26.54
N LEU A 731 24.38 -28.74 -26.79
CA LEU A 731 23.47 -27.72 -26.31
C LEU A 731 22.25 -28.40 -25.69
N LYS A 732 22.07 -28.24 -24.37
CA LYS A 732 20.87 -28.75 -23.70
C LYS A 732 19.62 -28.03 -24.22
N PRO A 733 18.59 -28.75 -24.69
CA PRO A 733 17.33 -28.13 -25.09
C PRO A 733 16.61 -27.52 -23.89
N ARG A 734 15.72 -26.57 -24.17
CA ARG A 734 14.71 -26.10 -23.19
C ARG A 734 13.83 -27.26 -22.76
N SER A 735 13.15 -27.12 -21.62
CA SER A 735 12.26 -28.17 -21.13
C SER A 735 11.15 -28.46 -22.15
N PHE A 736 10.70 -29.72 -22.22
CA PHE A 736 9.55 -30.09 -23.06
C PHE A 736 8.33 -29.23 -22.76
N VAL A 737 8.08 -28.94 -21.47
CA VAL A 737 6.93 -28.14 -21.03
C VAL A 737 6.97 -26.73 -21.63
N GLU A 738 8.15 -26.08 -21.71
CA GLU A 738 8.28 -24.79 -22.41
C GLU A 738 8.08 -24.93 -23.92
N LEU A 739 8.74 -25.91 -24.54
CA LEU A 739 8.74 -26.08 -25.99
C LEU A 739 7.38 -26.51 -26.55
N ALA A 740 6.57 -27.20 -25.75
CA ALA A 740 5.26 -27.69 -26.17
C ALA A 740 4.28 -26.56 -26.53
N TYR A 741 4.40 -25.37 -25.91
CA TYR A 741 3.60 -24.20 -26.29
C TYR A 741 3.84 -23.73 -27.73
N GLY A 742 4.94 -24.15 -28.36
CA GLY A 742 5.17 -23.95 -29.78
C GLY A 742 4.11 -24.60 -30.69
N TYR A 743 3.44 -25.67 -30.21
CA TYR A 743 2.35 -26.32 -30.94
C TYR A 743 1.00 -25.61 -30.79
N LEU A 744 0.88 -24.58 -29.95
CA LEU A 744 -0.39 -23.90 -29.69
C LEU A 744 -1.09 -23.33 -30.95
N PRO A 745 -0.39 -22.68 -31.91
CA PRO A 745 -1.00 -22.27 -33.19
C PRO A 745 -1.50 -23.45 -34.04
N LEU A 746 -0.78 -24.57 -34.04
CA LEU A 746 -1.18 -25.80 -34.73
C LEU A 746 -2.46 -26.38 -34.11
N VAL A 747 -2.54 -26.46 -32.79
CA VAL A 747 -3.75 -26.96 -32.10
C VAL A 747 -4.96 -26.08 -32.41
N LEU A 748 -4.80 -24.75 -32.35
CA LEU A 748 -5.87 -23.82 -32.70
C LEU A 748 -6.29 -23.97 -34.17
N GLY A 749 -5.33 -24.02 -35.08
CA GLY A 749 -5.58 -24.12 -36.52
C GLY A 749 -6.18 -25.44 -36.95
N GLY A 750 -5.75 -26.55 -36.35
CA GLY A 750 -6.31 -27.88 -36.62
C GLY A 750 -7.75 -27.99 -36.14
N ASN A 751 -8.06 -27.51 -34.94
CA ASN A 751 -9.44 -27.41 -34.46
C ASN A 751 -10.29 -26.50 -35.36
N LEU A 752 -9.75 -25.34 -35.77
CA LEU A 752 -10.46 -24.45 -36.69
C LEU A 752 -10.69 -25.11 -38.06
N ALA A 753 -9.70 -25.81 -38.61
CA ALA A 753 -9.83 -26.53 -39.87
C ALA A 753 -10.92 -27.60 -39.80
N HIS A 754 -11.02 -28.34 -38.70
CA HIS A 754 -12.12 -29.28 -38.49
C HIS A 754 -13.49 -28.57 -38.49
N TYR A 755 -13.67 -27.55 -37.65
CA TYR A 755 -14.97 -26.87 -37.51
C TYR A 755 -15.35 -25.96 -38.69
N LEU A 756 -14.42 -25.59 -39.57
CA LEU A 756 -14.72 -24.79 -40.78
C LEU A 756 -15.72 -25.48 -41.71
N GLN A 757 -15.70 -26.82 -41.80
CA GLN A 757 -16.65 -27.57 -42.61
C GLN A 757 -18.08 -27.43 -42.07
N LEU A 758 -18.26 -27.57 -40.76
CA LEU A 758 -19.56 -27.37 -40.09
C LEU A 758 -20.01 -25.90 -40.23
N GLY A 759 -19.10 -24.95 -39.99
CA GLY A 759 -19.37 -23.52 -40.05
C GLY A 759 -19.76 -22.99 -41.43
N LEU A 760 -19.09 -23.44 -42.48
CA LEU A 760 -19.36 -22.95 -43.84
C LEU A 760 -20.31 -23.86 -44.62
N GLY A 761 -20.45 -25.12 -44.20
CA GLY A 761 -21.30 -26.16 -44.80
C GLY A 761 -22.74 -26.18 -44.28
N GLU A 762 -22.92 -25.96 -42.98
CA GLU A 762 -24.20 -26.14 -42.31
C GLU A 762 -24.76 -24.86 -41.68
N ALA A 763 -23.88 -24.01 -41.14
CA ALA A 763 -24.30 -22.82 -40.40
C ALA A 763 -25.14 -21.85 -41.26
N GLY A 764 -24.91 -21.81 -42.57
CA GLY A 764 -25.68 -21.02 -43.53
C GLY A 764 -27.14 -21.44 -43.71
N ARG A 765 -27.59 -22.53 -43.08
CA ARG A 765 -28.95 -23.08 -43.19
C ARG A 765 -29.90 -22.62 -42.08
N ILE A 766 -29.61 -21.51 -41.37
CA ILE A 766 -30.42 -21.03 -40.22
C ILE A 766 -31.90 -20.92 -40.56
N LEU A 767 -32.26 -20.33 -41.71
CA LEU A 767 -33.65 -20.07 -42.08
C LEU A 767 -34.46 -21.37 -42.24
N PRO A 768 -34.05 -22.34 -43.10
CA PRO A 768 -34.75 -23.61 -43.19
C PRO A 768 -34.71 -24.41 -41.88
N LEU A 769 -33.59 -24.38 -41.13
CA LEU A 769 -33.47 -25.03 -39.82
C LEU A 769 -34.44 -24.46 -38.78
N SER A 770 -34.60 -23.15 -38.73
CA SER A 770 -35.51 -22.47 -37.80
C SER A 770 -36.95 -22.88 -38.05
N LEU A 771 -37.38 -22.93 -39.32
CA LEU A 771 -38.73 -23.42 -39.67
C LEU A 771 -38.90 -24.90 -39.34
N ALA A 772 -37.93 -25.74 -39.68
CA ALA A 772 -37.94 -27.16 -39.39
C ALA A 772 -38.02 -27.44 -37.87
N THR A 773 -37.35 -26.63 -37.06
CA THR A 773 -37.38 -26.73 -35.59
C THR A 773 -38.79 -26.58 -35.03
N PHE A 774 -39.63 -25.76 -35.66
CA PHE A 774 -41.02 -25.52 -35.26
C PHE A 774 -42.04 -26.34 -36.06
N GLY A 775 -41.59 -27.34 -36.82
CA GLY A 775 -42.47 -28.27 -37.55
C GLY A 775 -42.97 -27.78 -38.91
N PHE A 776 -42.41 -26.69 -39.45
CA PHE A 776 -42.74 -26.16 -40.78
C PHE A 776 -41.75 -26.68 -41.85
N SER A 777 -42.20 -26.78 -43.10
CA SER A 777 -41.31 -27.11 -44.22
C SER A 777 -40.38 -25.93 -44.56
N GLY A 778 -39.08 -26.19 -44.55
CA GLY A 778 -38.05 -25.21 -44.92
C GLY A 778 -37.64 -25.26 -46.40
N GLU A 779 -38.36 -26.03 -47.22
CA GLU A 779 -38.03 -26.23 -48.63
C GLU A 779 -38.17 -24.91 -49.43
N GLY A 780 -37.16 -24.60 -50.24
CA GLY A 780 -37.13 -23.40 -51.08
C GLY A 780 -36.62 -22.12 -50.41
N LEU A 781 -36.28 -22.15 -49.12
CA LEU A 781 -35.65 -21.01 -48.45
C LEU A 781 -34.18 -20.83 -48.86
N PRO A 782 -33.66 -19.59 -48.87
CA PRO A 782 -32.29 -19.32 -49.25
C PRO A 782 -31.31 -19.93 -48.23
N ILE A 783 -30.27 -20.59 -48.75
CA ILE A 783 -29.15 -21.14 -47.98
C ILE A 783 -27.85 -20.40 -48.35
N LEU A 784 -27.04 -20.08 -47.34
CA LEU A 784 -25.76 -19.39 -47.52
C LEU A 784 -24.59 -20.33 -47.17
N VAL A 785 -24.42 -21.36 -47.98
CA VAL A 785 -23.40 -22.40 -47.79
C VAL A 785 -22.24 -22.17 -48.77
N ALA A 786 -21.00 -22.31 -48.29
CA ALA A 786 -19.83 -22.19 -49.14
C ALA A 786 -19.66 -23.45 -50.01
N HIS A 787 -19.13 -23.26 -51.22
CA HIS A 787 -18.77 -24.38 -52.09
C HIS A 787 -17.70 -25.26 -51.40
N PRO A 788 -17.77 -26.61 -51.48
CA PRO A 788 -16.81 -27.50 -50.83
C PRO A 788 -15.34 -27.19 -51.15
N ALA A 789 -15.04 -26.82 -52.40
CA ALA A 789 -13.69 -26.40 -52.79
C ALA A 789 -13.20 -25.15 -52.03
N THR A 790 -14.07 -24.19 -51.72
CA THR A 790 -13.74 -23.01 -50.92
C THR A 790 -13.46 -23.40 -49.47
N ILE A 791 -14.24 -24.33 -48.92
CA ILE A 791 -14.04 -24.86 -47.56
C ILE A 791 -12.68 -25.56 -47.49
N ALA A 792 -12.38 -26.49 -48.41
CA ALA A 792 -11.11 -27.19 -48.50
C ALA A 792 -9.92 -26.21 -48.63
N PHE A 793 -10.06 -25.18 -49.47
CA PHE A 793 -9.05 -24.12 -49.61
C PHE A 793 -8.79 -23.38 -48.28
N LEU A 794 -9.84 -23.01 -47.55
CA LEU A 794 -9.73 -22.31 -46.26
C LEU A 794 -9.15 -23.23 -45.17
N GLN A 795 -9.57 -24.49 -45.11
CA GLN A 795 -9.01 -25.49 -44.20
C GLN A 795 -7.50 -25.67 -44.46
N GLY A 796 -7.12 -25.85 -45.72
CA GLY A 796 -5.72 -26.02 -46.10
C GLY A 796 -4.88 -24.79 -45.81
N THR A 797 -5.37 -23.60 -46.15
CA THR A 797 -4.70 -22.32 -45.85
C THR A 797 -4.51 -22.14 -44.33
N THR A 798 -5.52 -22.51 -43.54
CA THR A 798 -5.46 -22.45 -42.07
C THR A 798 -4.36 -23.36 -41.52
N LEU A 799 -4.29 -24.62 -41.97
CA LEU A 799 -3.26 -25.56 -41.54
C LEU A 799 -1.85 -25.09 -41.92
N ILE A 800 -1.65 -24.63 -43.16
CA ILE A 800 -0.35 -24.12 -43.64
C ILE A 800 0.10 -22.93 -42.79
N PHE A 801 -0.79 -21.97 -42.56
CA PHE A 801 -0.48 -20.79 -41.76
C PHE A 801 -0.17 -21.14 -40.30
N SER A 802 -0.92 -22.09 -39.73
CA SER A 802 -0.68 -22.58 -38.37
C SER A 802 0.66 -23.30 -38.21
N VAL A 803 1.10 -24.08 -39.20
CA VAL A 803 2.46 -24.68 -39.20
C VAL A 803 3.52 -23.58 -39.18
N LEU A 804 3.39 -22.57 -40.04
CA LEU A 804 4.34 -21.46 -40.10
C LEU A 804 4.41 -20.72 -38.77
N LEU A 805 3.25 -20.40 -38.18
CA LEU A 805 3.18 -19.75 -36.86
C LEU A 805 3.77 -20.62 -35.75
N SER A 806 3.49 -21.93 -35.76
CA SER A 806 4.04 -22.86 -34.78
C SER A 806 5.57 -22.96 -34.86
N ILE A 807 6.14 -23.01 -36.07
CA ILE A 807 7.59 -22.99 -36.29
C ILE A 807 8.20 -21.69 -35.77
N VAL A 808 7.63 -20.53 -36.14
CA VAL A 808 8.11 -19.20 -35.69
C VAL A 808 8.05 -19.09 -34.17
N LEU A 809 6.93 -19.48 -33.56
CA LEU A 809 6.72 -19.43 -32.12
C LEU A 809 7.70 -20.34 -31.38
N THR A 810 7.87 -21.58 -31.85
CA THR A 810 8.81 -22.55 -31.28
C THR A 810 10.23 -22.00 -31.30
N GLN A 811 10.64 -21.36 -32.39
CA GLN A 811 11.93 -20.67 -32.45
C GLN A 811 12.01 -19.54 -31.40
N LYS A 812 11.03 -18.63 -31.36
CA LYS A 812 11.05 -17.52 -30.41
C LYS A 812 11.13 -17.98 -28.95
N ILE A 813 10.46 -19.07 -28.59
CA ILE A 813 10.51 -19.69 -27.26
C ILE A 813 11.89 -20.31 -27.00
N ALA A 814 12.37 -21.15 -27.91
CA ALA A 814 13.62 -21.90 -27.74
C ALA A 814 14.86 -20.99 -27.73
N ARG A 815 14.87 -19.94 -28.57
CA ARG A 815 16.02 -19.06 -28.84
C ARG A 815 17.27 -19.83 -29.25
N GLN A 816 17.09 -20.87 -30.07
CA GLN A 816 18.15 -21.77 -30.54
C GLN A 816 18.21 -21.78 -32.07
N PRO A 817 19.33 -22.15 -32.70
CA PRO A 817 19.40 -22.21 -34.16
C PRO A 817 18.43 -23.25 -34.72
N LEU A 818 17.85 -22.98 -35.89
CA LEU A 818 16.80 -23.81 -36.52
C LEU A 818 17.18 -25.29 -36.65
N ARG A 819 18.46 -25.59 -36.92
CA ARG A 819 18.99 -26.96 -37.07
C ARG A 819 18.82 -27.81 -35.80
N PHE A 820 18.88 -27.20 -34.62
CA PHE A 820 18.75 -27.92 -33.34
C PHE A 820 17.30 -28.32 -33.05
N LEU A 821 16.33 -27.61 -33.64
CA LEU A 821 14.90 -27.82 -33.43
C LEU A 821 14.24 -28.56 -34.60
N LEU A 822 15.04 -29.07 -35.56
CA LEU A 822 14.56 -29.74 -36.76
C LEU A 822 13.61 -30.91 -36.45
N PRO A 823 13.88 -31.80 -35.47
CA PRO A 823 12.93 -32.86 -35.12
C PRO A 823 11.57 -32.32 -34.63
N GLN A 824 11.57 -31.19 -33.92
CA GLN A 824 10.33 -30.55 -33.45
C GLN A 824 9.54 -29.93 -34.61
N HIS A 825 10.22 -29.22 -35.51
CA HIS A 825 9.59 -28.67 -36.71
C HIS A 825 9.07 -29.76 -37.65
N LEU A 826 9.81 -30.87 -37.79
CA LEU A 826 9.36 -32.04 -38.54
C LEU A 826 8.08 -32.62 -37.91
N ALA A 827 8.02 -32.75 -36.59
CA ALA A 827 6.82 -33.23 -35.91
C ALA A 827 5.61 -32.31 -36.15
N THR A 828 5.81 -30.98 -36.13
CA THR A 828 4.75 -30.02 -36.50
C THR A 828 4.23 -30.27 -37.93
N ILE A 829 5.14 -30.48 -38.88
CA ILE A 829 4.79 -30.74 -40.30
C ILE A 829 4.08 -32.09 -40.45
N VAL A 830 4.59 -33.15 -39.80
CA VAL A 830 3.98 -34.49 -39.84
C VAL A 830 2.58 -34.48 -39.26
N LEU A 831 2.37 -33.83 -38.11
CA LEU A 831 1.05 -33.67 -37.51
C LEU A 831 0.11 -32.92 -38.46
N ALA A 832 0.55 -31.79 -39.03
CA ALA A 832 -0.26 -31.04 -39.99
C ALA A 832 -0.57 -31.81 -41.28
N ALA A 833 0.38 -32.60 -41.80
CA ALA A 833 0.17 -33.45 -42.97
C ALA A 833 -0.84 -34.57 -42.68
N SER A 834 -0.79 -35.17 -41.49
CA SER A 834 -1.79 -36.15 -41.07
C SER A 834 -3.18 -35.54 -40.91
N MET A 835 -3.28 -34.32 -40.35
CA MET A 835 -4.54 -33.57 -40.29
C MET A 835 -5.07 -33.22 -41.68
N TRP A 836 -4.18 -32.85 -42.61
CA TRP A 836 -4.56 -32.59 -43.99
C TRP A 836 -5.20 -33.83 -44.64
N ALA A 837 -4.60 -35.00 -44.44
CA ALA A 837 -5.10 -36.25 -44.99
C ALA A 837 -6.51 -36.60 -44.49
N ILE A 838 -6.77 -36.42 -43.18
CA ILE A 838 -8.05 -36.82 -42.56
C ILE A 838 -9.14 -35.72 -42.57
N ILE A 839 -8.80 -34.45 -42.85
CA ILE A 839 -9.77 -33.34 -42.85
C ILE A 839 -10.12 -32.90 -44.28
N ILE A 840 -9.14 -32.91 -45.19
CA ILE A 840 -9.27 -32.28 -46.52
C ILE A 840 -9.28 -33.32 -47.63
N ALA A 841 -8.51 -34.41 -47.49
CA ALA A 841 -8.37 -35.42 -48.54
C ALA A 841 -9.35 -36.60 -48.42
N SER A 842 -10.02 -36.72 -47.26
CA SER A 842 -11.19 -37.56 -47.00
C SER A 842 -12.46 -36.91 -47.54
#